data_AF-A0A933QP90-F1
#
_entry.id   AF-A0A933QP90-F1
#
_cell.length_a   1.000
_cell.length_b   1.000
_cell.length_c   1.000
_cell.angle_alpha   90.00
_cell.angle_beta   90.00
_cell.angle_gamma   90.00
#
_symmetry.space_group_name_H-M   'P 1'
#
loop_
_entity.id
_entity.type
_entity.pdbx_description
1 polymer ?
#
loop_
_entity_poly.entity_id
_entity_poly.type
_entity_poly.pdbx_seq_one_letter_code
_entity_poly.pdbx_strand_id
1 'polypeptide(L)'
;MNFSQQYRLPLLCVIVLMILYSAYFSVLSIQRHNTFRTHKADMGQMDQALWNTLHGNILQDTRPDGHNAPRLTDHVEPIFLVIPFVFLIYDHINALFILQSIAIALGALPLFWIAQRRLKSDWAAVAFAAMYLLLPALEAANLAEFHAITFAPAPLLLAYNYGQERSWKRFALFAVIALAVKEEVALLVFAMAIYFAFTTADRRPPSANNRFSFHVSRFTFYVSKAPFLIALISVIWFLIALYVIVPRFAPGGGSVYVGRYTCASQAIRNPLTAIPNLIGCIVIPEKIGYVIGLLASAGFIAVFDPIALLVGSPSLILNILSSYDAQYSGTYHYSAPVAPYFVLAAIGGAAWLVDRIRNSKFKIRNPLALTLVPVFLIALGYHAIAGYTPIGGEFFSQSAQVTPHQQLFDRFAKQIPPDVKISTMGALFPHLSHRRVIYLFPTVLDAEYILLDVSQANTANPIDFVTDYRKALDNGFGIRDALGGYILLQRGLPQKELPDEFFSFLRACSCTQLQVPLQVNFDNKLLLLGYDVKQDDWQRVYLRLYFKRLSGMDNNFAIYPFFPDDSGNPRADAQLPDLMFPFWYPTMRWQADEIIAVETTPIDVGARAKIGLGVFFGATWDNAEFYLKPNTSAPISADGKWVSLGEIVRNGKTYVVAK
;
A
#
# COMPACT_ATOMS: atom_id res chain seq x y z
N MET A 1 -5.88 40.51 -10.72
CA MET A 1 -7.02 40.38 -9.78
C MET A 1 -6.61 41.06 -8.49
N ASN A 2 -7.28 42.16 -8.09
CA ASN A 2 -7.04 42.82 -6.80
C ASN A 2 -7.76 42.02 -5.71
N PHE A 3 -7.03 41.23 -4.93
CA PHE A 3 -7.57 40.47 -3.81
C PHE A 3 -7.69 41.37 -2.58
N SER A 4 -8.91 41.58 -2.06
CA SER A 4 -9.11 42.27 -0.79
C SER A 4 -8.51 41.46 0.36
N GLN A 5 -8.14 42.11 1.48
CA GLN A 5 -7.50 41.47 2.64
C GLN A 5 -8.29 40.26 3.18
N GLN A 6 -9.62 40.24 3.03
CA GLN A 6 -10.51 39.17 3.51
C GLN A 6 -10.34 37.84 2.75
N TYR A 7 -9.96 37.88 1.47
CA TYR A 7 -9.70 36.66 0.68
C TYR A 7 -8.35 35.99 1.02
N ARG A 8 -7.43 36.72 1.65
CA ARG A 8 -6.08 36.21 1.93
C ARG A 8 -6.08 35.14 3.02
N LEU A 9 -6.92 35.29 4.04
CA LEU A 9 -6.92 34.37 5.19
C LEU A 9 -7.43 32.97 4.85
N PRO A 10 -8.59 32.78 4.20
CA PRO A 10 -9.07 31.44 3.84
C PRO A 10 -8.12 30.70 2.90
N LEU A 11 -7.57 31.41 1.90
CA LEU A 11 -6.57 30.83 0.99
C LEU A 11 -5.27 30.47 1.75
N LEU A 12 -4.82 31.32 2.66
CA LEU A 12 -3.68 31.02 3.53
C LEU A 12 -3.95 29.77 4.38
N CYS A 13 -5.16 29.60 4.93
CA CYS A 13 -5.54 28.39 5.65
C CYS A 13 -5.42 27.15 4.76
N VAL A 14 -5.88 27.19 3.51
CA VAL A 14 -5.72 26.06 2.56
C VAL A 14 -4.25 25.77 2.30
N ILE A 15 -3.42 26.80 2.08
CA ILE A 15 -1.98 26.63 1.87
C ILE A 15 -1.32 25.99 3.11
N VAL A 16 -1.68 26.43 4.32
CA VAL A 16 -1.18 25.84 5.56
C VAL A 16 -1.61 24.37 5.67
N LEU A 17 -2.87 24.04 5.39
CA LEU A 17 -3.35 22.65 5.40
C LEU A 17 -2.59 21.79 4.38
N MET A 18 -2.32 22.31 3.19
CA MET A 18 -1.52 21.61 2.18
C MET A 18 -0.09 21.35 2.67
N ILE A 19 0.57 22.35 3.26
CA ILE A 19 1.93 22.20 3.80
C ILE A 19 1.94 21.17 4.94
N LEU A 20 0.98 21.23 5.86
CA LEU A 20 0.87 20.29 6.97
C LEU A 20 0.63 18.86 6.46
N TYR A 21 -0.29 18.68 5.51
CA TYR A 21 -0.52 17.39 4.86
C TYR A 21 0.78 16.87 4.21
N SER A 22 1.41 17.69 3.37
CA SER A 22 2.61 17.28 2.66
C SER A 22 3.75 16.92 3.62
N ALA A 23 4.00 17.73 4.65
CA ALA A 23 5.03 17.45 5.64
C ALA A 23 4.73 16.16 6.44
N TYR A 24 3.50 16.01 6.93
CA TYR A 24 3.10 14.84 7.73
C TYR A 24 3.23 13.54 6.94
N PHE A 25 2.63 13.47 5.74
CA PHE A 25 2.68 12.25 4.93
C PHE A 25 4.06 11.98 4.33
N SER A 26 4.88 13.01 4.08
CA SER A 26 6.28 12.80 3.72
C SER A 26 7.04 12.10 4.84
N VAL A 27 6.91 12.60 6.08
CA VAL A 27 7.56 11.98 7.26
C VAL A 27 7.08 10.55 7.44
N LEU A 28 5.78 10.30 7.31
CA LEU A 28 5.20 8.97 7.51
C LEU A 28 5.64 7.99 6.42
N SER A 29 5.65 8.39 5.14
CA SER A 29 6.16 7.54 4.04
C SER A 29 7.67 7.27 4.16
N ILE A 30 8.47 8.26 4.57
CA ILE A 30 9.90 8.08 4.85
C ILE A 30 10.11 7.12 6.03
N GLN A 31 9.30 7.23 7.09
CA GLN A 31 9.37 6.32 8.23
C GLN A 31 9.02 4.89 7.82
N ARG A 32 7.99 4.69 7.00
CA ARG A 32 7.65 3.38 6.42
C ARG A 32 8.84 2.81 5.64
N HIS A 33 9.48 3.61 4.79
CA HIS A 33 10.69 3.21 4.08
C HIS A 33 11.81 2.81 5.06
N ASN A 34 12.14 3.64 6.04
CA ASN A 34 13.20 3.36 7.03
C ASN A 34 12.94 2.13 7.91
N THR A 35 11.68 1.66 7.98
CA THR A 35 11.29 0.42 8.67
C THR A 35 11.17 -0.79 7.73
N PHE A 36 11.71 -0.68 6.52
CA PHE A 36 11.69 -1.70 5.45
C PHE A 36 10.29 -2.16 5.05
N ARG A 37 9.32 -1.23 5.15
CA ARG A 37 7.93 -1.43 4.69
C ARG A 37 7.71 -0.97 3.24
N THR A 38 8.81 -0.82 2.50
CA THR A 38 8.80 -0.58 1.05
C THR A 38 9.45 -1.74 0.33
N HIS A 39 8.94 -2.13 -0.84
CA HIS A 39 9.34 -3.35 -1.52
C HIS A 39 9.78 -3.13 -2.98
N LYS A 40 10.55 -4.08 -3.51
CA LYS A 40 10.91 -4.17 -4.94
C LYS A 40 9.70 -4.01 -5.86
N ALA A 41 8.57 -4.65 -5.49
CA ALA A 41 7.40 -4.79 -6.35
C ALA A 41 6.72 -3.46 -6.67
N ASP A 42 6.84 -2.44 -5.83
CA ASP A 42 6.29 -1.11 -6.08
C ASP A 42 7.42 -0.07 -6.02
N MET A 43 7.90 0.30 -4.83
CA MET A 43 8.89 1.39 -4.70
C MET A 43 10.18 1.14 -5.47
N GLY A 44 10.77 -0.05 -5.34
CA GLY A 44 12.10 -0.35 -5.89
C GLY A 44 12.14 -0.27 -7.42
N GLN A 45 11.14 -0.82 -8.10
CA GLN A 45 11.07 -0.76 -9.57
C GLN A 45 10.80 0.66 -10.10
N MET A 46 10.06 1.49 -9.37
CA MET A 46 9.76 2.87 -9.80
C MET A 46 10.95 3.80 -9.58
N ASP A 47 11.55 3.74 -8.39
CA ASP A 47 12.74 4.53 -8.06
C ASP A 47 13.90 4.19 -9.00
N GLN A 48 14.17 2.90 -9.23
CA GLN A 48 15.23 2.48 -10.15
C GLN A 48 14.99 3.01 -11.57
N ALA A 49 13.76 2.92 -12.09
CA ALA A 49 13.44 3.43 -13.43
C ALA A 49 13.61 4.94 -13.55
N LEU A 50 13.22 5.70 -12.53
CA LEU A 50 13.39 7.15 -12.50
C LEU A 50 14.88 7.53 -12.41
N TRP A 51 15.62 6.88 -11.52
CA TRP A 51 17.06 7.09 -11.38
C TRP A 51 17.81 6.74 -12.66
N ASN A 52 17.51 5.60 -13.28
CA ASN A 52 18.09 5.18 -14.55
C ASN A 52 17.76 6.14 -15.70
N THR A 53 16.57 6.76 -15.70
CA THR A 53 16.19 7.77 -16.71
C THR A 53 17.11 8.98 -16.67
N LEU A 54 17.46 9.47 -15.48
CA LEU A 54 18.44 10.55 -15.32
C LEU A 54 19.84 10.16 -15.78
N HIS A 55 20.19 8.87 -15.69
CA HIS A 55 21.50 8.33 -16.04
C HIS A 55 21.55 7.71 -17.45
N GLY A 56 20.62 8.10 -18.33
CA GLY A 56 20.63 7.73 -19.75
C GLY A 56 19.99 6.38 -20.11
N ASN A 57 19.50 5.61 -19.14
CA ASN A 57 18.76 4.36 -19.34
C ASN A 57 17.25 4.60 -19.16
N ILE A 58 16.64 5.26 -20.15
CA ILE A 58 15.27 5.77 -20.09
C ILE A 58 14.27 4.68 -19.67
N LEU A 59 13.60 4.91 -18.54
CA LEU A 59 12.53 4.09 -17.95
C LEU A 59 12.91 2.64 -17.60
N GLN A 60 14.19 2.28 -17.56
CA GLN A 60 14.62 0.89 -17.34
C GLN A 60 14.69 0.52 -15.86
N ASP A 61 14.10 -0.63 -15.50
CA ASP A 61 14.28 -1.31 -14.22
C ASP A 61 14.72 -2.76 -14.42
N THR A 62 15.23 -3.38 -13.35
CA THR A 62 15.64 -4.78 -13.35
C THR A 62 14.46 -5.70 -13.04
N ARG A 63 14.11 -6.53 -14.03
CA ARG A 63 12.97 -7.46 -13.96
C ARG A 63 13.27 -8.67 -13.06
N PRO A 64 12.25 -9.40 -12.57
CA PRO A 64 12.45 -10.52 -11.64
C PRO A 64 13.42 -11.61 -12.12
N ASP A 65 13.49 -11.85 -13.43
CA ASP A 65 14.40 -12.78 -14.09
C ASP A 65 15.79 -12.18 -14.38
N GLY A 66 16.03 -10.92 -13.98
CA GLY A 66 17.33 -10.25 -13.99
C GLY A 66 17.69 -9.55 -15.29
N HIS A 67 16.83 -9.52 -16.31
CA HIS A 67 17.07 -8.62 -17.44
C HIS A 67 16.56 -7.21 -17.13
N ASN A 68 17.13 -6.19 -17.76
CA ASN A 68 16.57 -4.84 -17.72
C ASN A 68 15.54 -4.68 -18.82
N ALA A 69 14.39 -4.11 -18.48
CA ALA A 69 13.37 -3.73 -19.46
C ALA A 69 12.76 -2.37 -19.09
N PRO A 70 12.22 -1.63 -20.06
CA PRO A 70 11.52 -0.40 -19.75
C PRO A 70 10.20 -0.69 -19.03
N ARG A 71 9.78 0.21 -18.13
CA ARG A 71 8.45 0.17 -17.49
C ARG A 71 7.27 0.15 -18.47
N LEU A 72 7.52 0.49 -19.74
CA LEU A 72 6.55 0.39 -20.84
C LEU A 72 6.03 -1.02 -21.09
N THR A 73 6.63 -2.08 -20.51
CA THR A 73 6.02 -3.42 -20.52
C THR A 73 4.74 -3.50 -19.66
N ASP A 74 4.63 -2.62 -18.65
CA ASP A 74 3.58 -2.70 -17.62
C ASP A 74 2.59 -1.55 -17.77
N HIS A 75 3.13 -0.31 -17.82
CA HIS A 75 2.36 0.94 -17.86
C HIS A 75 3.02 1.98 -18.76
N VAL A 76 2.21 2.92 -19.27
CA VAL A 76 2.66 4.06 -20.07
C VAL A 76 2.46 5.33 -19.25
N GLU A 77 3.54 5.75 -18.60
CA GLU A 77 3.57 6.86 -17.62
C GLU A 77 4.50 8.00 -18.11
N PRO A 78 4.16 8.79 -19.16
CA PRO A 78 5.06 9.82 -19.69
C PRO A 78 5.59 10.83 -18.65
N ILE A 79 4.87 11.03 -17.54
CA ILE A 79 5.29 11.87 -16.41
C ILE A 79 6.62 11.39 -15.79
N PHE A 80 6.99 10.12 -15.95
CA PHE A 80 8.27 9.55 -15.53
C PHE A 80 9.46 10.10 -16.31
N LEU A 81 9.25 10.87 -17.38
CA LEU A 81 10.32 11.63 -18.06
C LEU A 81 10.63 12.96 -17.37
N VAL A 82 9.73 13.44 -16.50
CA VAL A 82 9.86 14.73 -15.80
C VAL A 82 10.17 14.54 -14.31
N ILE A 83 9.55 13.55 -13.66
CA ILE A 83 9.76 13.27 -12.25
C ILE A 83 11.24 13.08 -11.87
N PRO A 84 12.11 12.41 -12.67
CA PRO A 84 13.49 12.17 -12.30
C PRO A 84 14.25 13.45 -11.95
N PHE A 85 13.93 14.59 -12.56
CA PHE A 85 14.60 15.86 -12.29
C PHE A 85 14.54 16.30 -10.82
N VAL A 86 13.66 15.71 -9.99
CA VAL A 86 13.67 15.92 -8.54
C VAL A 86 14.99 15.47 -7.88
N PHE A 87 15.64 14.43 -8.42
CA PHE A 87 16.92 13.93 -7.90
C PHE A 87 18.07 14.92 -8.14
N LEU A 88 17.93 15.89 -9.05
CA LEU A 88 18.91 16.98 -9.19
C LEU A 88 18.89 17.95 -8.00
N ILE A 89 17.79 18.00 -7.26
CA ILE A 89 17.62 18.84 -6.06
C ILE A 89 17.96 18.03 -4.81
N TYR A 90 17.48 16.78 -4.76
CA TYR A 90 17.70 15.87 -3.65
C TYR A 90 17.89 14.45 -4.20
N ASP A 91 19.15 14.05 -4.39
CA ASP A 91 19.54 12.73 -4.93
C ASP A 91 19.36 11.62 -3.88
N HIS A 92 18.09 11.35 -3.56
CA HIS A 92 17.69 10.34 -2.60
C HIS A 92 16.25 9.93 -2.87
N ILE A 93 15.94 8.66 -2.63
CA ILE A 93 14.59 8.08 -2.81
C ILE A 93 13.48 8.85 -2.07
N ASN A 94 13.82 9.42 -0.90
CA ASN A 94 12.95 10.30 -0.10
C ASN A 94 12.36 11.48 -0.88
N ALA A 95 13.05 11.97 -1.92
CA ALA A 95 12.55 13.04 -2.77
C ALA A 95 11.22 12.67 -3.46
N LEU A 96 11.03 11.39 -3.79
CA LEU A 96 9.81 10.88 -4.40
C LEU A 96 8.62 10.92 -3.45
N PHE A 97 8.80 10.54 -2.18
CA PHE A 97 7.73 10.61 -1.16
C PHE A 97 7.29 12.05 -0.90
N ILE A 98 8.25 12.98 -0.85
CA ILE A 98 7.97 14.41 -0.68
C ILE A 98 7.21 14.96 -1.88
N LEU A 99 7.70 14.68 -3.09
CA LEU A 99 7.08 15.14 -4.33
C LEU A 99 5.65 14.62 -4.48
N GLN A 100 5.42 13.33 -4.21
CA GLN A 100 4.10 12.71 -4.25
C GLN A 100 3.14 13.39 -3.26
N SER A 101 3.57 13.60 -2.01
CA SER A 101 2.76 14.25 -0.98
C SER A 101 2.40 15.70 -1.34
N ILE A 102 3.28 16.41 -2.04
CA ILE A 102 3.01 17.76 -2.58
C ILE A 102 2.02 17.67 -3.75
N ALA A 103 2.24 16.75 -4.70
CA ALA A 103 1.39 16.57 -5.88
C ALA A 103 -0.07 16.28 -5.51
N ILE A 104 -0.29 15.44 -4.50
CA ILE A 104 -1.62 15.17 -3.95
C ILE A 104 -2.19 16.45 -3.31
N ALA A 105 -1.45 17.11 -2.41
CA ALA A 105 -1.96 18.29 -1.71
C ALA A 105 -2.37 19.44 -2.65
N LEU A 106 -1.71 19.58 -3.80
CA LEU A 106 -2.05 20.57 -4.84
C LEU A 106 -3.49 20.44 -5.35
N GLY A 107 -4.13 19.27 -5.23
CA GLY A 107 -5.55 19.08 -5.57
C GLY A 107 -6.52 19.88 -4.70
N ALA A 108 -6.12 20.27 -3.48
CA ALA A 108 -6.97 21.05 -2.58
C ALA A 108 -7.28 22.46 -3.14
N LEU A 109 -6.34 23.04 -3.90
CA LEU A 109 -6.44 24.41 -4.41
C LEU A 109 -7.55 24.60 -5.47
N PRO A 110 -7.64 23.81 -6.56
CA PRO A 110 -8.77 23.91 -7.49
C PRO A 110 -10.11 23.60 -6.82
N LEU A 111 -10.15 22.68 -5.85
CA LEU A 111 -11.37 22.40 -5.09
C LEU A 111 -11.82 23.61 -4.26
N PHE A 112 -10.90 24.31 -3.61
CA PHE A 112 -11.17 25.57 -2.94
C PHE A 112 -11.80 26.59 -3.90
N TRP A 113 -11.21 26.82 -5.09
CA TRP A 113 -11.77 27.76 -6.07
C TRP A 113 -13.14 27.34 -6.60
N ILE A 114 -13.34 26.05 -6.86
CA ILE A 114 -14.63 25.51 -7.33
C ILE A 114 -15.69 25.68 -6.25
N ALA A 115 -15.41 25.27 -5.01
CA ALA A 115 -16.33 25.38 -3.88
C ALA A 115 -16.67 26.85 -3.58
N GLN A 116 -15.68 27.74 -3.60
CA GLN A 116 -15.86 29.18 -3.36
C GLN A 116 -16.88 29.77 -4.35
N ARG A 117 -16.72 29.48 -5.65
CA ARG A 117 -17.65 29.98 -6.68
C ARG A 117 -19.03 29.34 -6.58
N ARG A 118 -19.10 28.05 -6.26
CA ARG A 118 -20.37 27.30 -6.20
C ARG A 118 -21.20 27.66 -4.96
N LEU A 119 -20.57 27.78 -3.80
CA LEU A 119 -21.24 27.99 -2.50
C LEU A 119 -21.25 29.45 -2.06
N LYS A 120 -20.46 30.32 -2.72
CA LYS A 120 -20.30 31.75 -2.39
C LYS A 120 -19.87 31.97 -0.93
N SER A 121 -19.00 31.08 -0.44
CA SER A 121 -18.47 31.12 0.92
C SER A 121 -17.03 30.60 0.94
N ASP A 122 -16.11 31.45 1.39
CA ASP A 122 -14.69 31.10 1.47
C ASP A 122 -14.43 30.00 2.50
N TRP A 123 -15.13 30.04 3.63
CA TRP A 123 -14.98 29.03 4.68
C TRP A 123 -15.59 27.69 4.31
N ALA A 124 -16.70 27.68 3.56
CA ALA A 124 -17.19 26.44 2.95
C ALA A 124 -16.15 25.84 1.99
N ALA A 125 -15.46 26.70 1.23
CA ALA A 125 -14.39 26.27 0.34
C ALA A 125 -13.18 25.70 1.08
N VAL A 126 -12.76 26.33 2.20
CA VAL A 126 -11.73 25.76 3.08
C VAL A 126 -12.15 24.38 3.58
N ALA A 127 -13.42 24.23 3.97
CA ALA A 127 -13.92 22.96 4.48
C ALA A 127 -13.85 21.84 3.41
N PHE A 128 -14.23 22.11 2.15
CA PHE A 128 -14.09 21.11 1.08
C PHE A 128 -12.63 20.82 0.70
N ALA A 129 -11.74 21.80 0.79
CA ALA A 129 -10.31 21.56 0.66
C ALA A 129 -9.77 20.65 1.78
N ALA A 130 -10.23 20.85 3.02
CA ALA A 130 -9.90 19.98 4.14
C ALA A 130 -10.50 18.56 3.99
N MET A 131 -11.75 18.42 3.51
CA MET A 131 -12.37 17.12 3.20
C MET A 131 -11.55 16.32 2.18
N TYR A 132 -10.99 16.98 1.18
CA TYR A 132 -10.11 16.33 0.21
C TYR A 132 -8.81 15.83 0.85
N LEU A 133 -8.16 16.66 1.67
CA LEU A 133 -6.91 16.30 2.34
C LEU A 133 -7.10 15.24 3.45
N LEU A 134 -8.30 15.15 4.03
CA LEU A 134 -8.69 14.16 5.04
C LEU A 134 -9.46 12.98 4.44
N LEU A 135 -9.36 12.74 3.14
CA LEU A 135 -10.06 11.65 2.48
C LEU A 135 -9.23 10.36 2.66
N PRO A 136 -9.69 9.35 3.43
CA PRO A 136 -8.86 8.21 3.81
C PRO A 136 -8.24 7.44 2.64
N ALA A 137 -8.98 7.26 1.54
CA ALA A 137 -8.48 6.56 0.36
C ALA A 137 -7.36 7.33 -0.37
N LEU A 138 -7.30 8.66 -0.21
CA LEU A 138 -6.24 9.49 -0.77
C LEU A 138 -5.00 9.49 0.14
N GLU A 139 -5.21 9.48 1.45
CA GLU A 139 -4.14 9.27 2.44
C GLU A 139 -3.49 7.89 2.28
N ALA A 140 -4.31 6.85 2.12
CA ALA A 140 -3.85 5.50 1.84
C ALA A 140 -3.03 5.45 0.54
N ALA A 141 -3.50 6.10 -0.52
CA ALA A 141 -2.76 6.20 -1.77
C ALA A 141 -1.40 6.89 -1.62
N ASN A 142 -1.27 7.84 -0.69
CA ASN A 142 0.00 8.52 -0.43
C ASN A 142 1.00 7.64 0.36
N LEU A 143 0.48 6.75 1.22
CA LEU A 143 1.28 5.83 2.04
C LEU A 143 1.57 4.48 1.37
N ALA A 144 0.82 4.15 0.31
CA ALA A 144 1.01 2.97 -0.52
C ALA A 144 2.20 3.17 -1.48
N GLU A 145 3.38 3.46 -0.94
CA GLU A 145 4.62 3.69 -1.68
C GLU A 145 4.50 4.77 -2.77
N PHE A 146 5.52 4.95 -3.61
CA PHE A 146 5.46 5.91 -4.71
C PHE A 146 4.71 5.32 -5.92
N HIS A 147 3.76 6.06 -6.49
CA HIS A 147 3.02 5.67 -7.69
C HIS A 147 2.69 6.87 -8.57
N ALA A 148 2.87 6.76 -9.90
CA ALA A 148 2.57 7.85 -10.84
C ALA A 148 1.13 8.35 -10.72
N ILE A 149 0.18 7.43 -10.55
CA ILE A 149 -1.25 7.75 -10.56
C ILE A 149 -1.67 8.75 -9.48
N THR A 150 -0.89 8.88 -8.40
CA THR A 150 -1.13 9.87 -7.33
C THR A 150 -0.93 11.32 -7.79
N PHE A 151 -0.29 11.54 -8.95
CA PHE A 151 -0.15 12.85 -9.59
C PHE A 151 -1.38 13.24 -10.42
N ALA A 152 -2.34 12.34 -10.64
CA ALA A 152 -3.55 12.61 -11.41
C ALA A 152 -4.53 13.63 -10.78
N PRO A 153 -4.75 13.68 -9.45
CA PRO A 153 -5.81 14.49 -8.86
C PRO A 153 -5.71 15.99 -9.18
N ALA A 154 -4.55 16.60 -8.98
CA ALA A 154 -4.35 18.03 -9.20
C ALA A 154 -4.59 18.47 -10.67
N PRO A 155 -3.97 17.85 -11.69
CA PRO A 155 -4.23 18.21 -13.09
C PRO A 155 -5.67 17.91 -13.53
N LEU A 156 -6.30 16.82 -13.06
CA LEU A 156 -7.71 16.53 -13.34
C LEU A 156 -8.63 17.62 -12.78
N LEU A 157 -8.40 18.03 -11.53
CA LEU A 157 -9.17 19.08 -10.87
C LEU A 157 -8.93 20.46 -11.50
N LEU A 158 -7.69 20.78 -11.91
CA LEU A 158 -7.36 22.01 -12.62
C LEU A 158 -7.98 22.03 -14.02
N ALA A 159 -7.94 20.91 -14.74
CA ALA A 159 -8.64 20.77 -16.02
C ALA A 159 -10.15 21.00 -15.81
N TYR A 160 -10.78 20.35 -14.84
CA TYR A 160 -12.18 20.57 -14.52
C TYR A 160 -12.47 22.06 -14.20
N ASN A 161 -11.66 22.68 -13.35
CA ASN A 161 -11.73 24.10 -13.00
C ASN A 161 -11.74 25.00 -14.24
N TYR A 162 -10.76 24.83 -15.13
CA TYR A 162 -10.62 25.67 -16.32
C TYR A 162 -11.63 25.34 -17.42
N GLY A 163 -12.14 24.09 -17.46
CA GLY A 163 -13.28 23.71 -18.29
C GLY A 163 -14.54 24.46 -17.88
N GLN A 164 -14.81 24.59 -16.57
CA GLN A 164 -15.92 25.39 -16.04
C GLN A 164 -15.76 26.89 -16.36
N GLU A 165 -14.53 27.41 -16.28
CA GLU A 165 -14.19 28.79 -16.66
C GLU A 165 -14.17 29.02 -18.18
N ARG A 166 -14.33 27.96 -19.00
CA ARG A 166 -14.20 27.97 -20.46
C ARG A 166 -12.84 28.47 -20.95
N SER A 167 -11.81 28.36 -20.12
CA SER A 167 -10.44 28.69 -20.47
C SER A 167 -9.82 27.50 -21.22
N TRP A 168 -10.22 27.31 -22.47
CA TRP A 168 -9.90 26.09 -23.24
C TRP A 168 -8.41 25.81 -23.39
N LYS A 169 -7.57 26.86 -23.43
CA LYS A 169 -6.11 26.70 -23.45
C LYS A 169 -5.58 26.09 -22.14
N ARG A 170 -6.07 26.57 -21.00
CA ARG A 170 -5.68 26.04 -19.69
C ARG A 170 -6.29 24.67 -19.43
N PHE A 171 -7.55 24.47 -19.83
CA PHE A 171 -8.18 23.14 -19.84
C PHE A 171 -7.33 22.14 -20.62
N ALA A 172 -6.95 22.46 -21.86
CA ALA A 172 -6.11 21.61 -22.69
C ALA A 172 -4.74 21.34 -22.06
N LEU A 173 -4.08 22.36 -21.50
CA LEU A 173 -2.80 22.20 -20.80
C LEU A 173 -2.89 21.16 -19.67
N PHE A 174 -3.85 21.32 -18.74
CA PHE A 174 -3.98 20.41 -17.61
C PHE A 174 -4.56 19.04 -18.01
N ALA A 175 -5.37 18.97 -19.07
CA ALA A 175 -5.78 17.71 -19.66
C ALA A 175 -4.58 16.93 -20.21
N VAL A 176 -3.66 17.59 -20.94
CA VAL A 176 -2.43 16.95 -21.45
C VAL A 176 -1.51 16.51 -20.30
N ILE A 177 -1.37 17.32 -19.25
CA ILE A 177 -0.62 16.91 -18.05
C ILE A 177 -1.27 15.67 -17.41
N ALA A 178 -2.60 15.62 -17.30
CA ALA A 178 -3.31 14.44 -16.77
C ALA A 178 -3.10 13.20 -17.66
N LEU A 179 -3.16 13.35 -18.99
CA LEU A 179 -2.89 12.26 -19.94
C LEU A 179 -1.46 11.71 -19.82
N ALA A 180 -0.49 12.53 -19.42
CA ALA A 180 0.89 12.12 -19.20
C ALA A 180 1.08 11.32 -17.90
N VAL A 181 0.12 11.32 -16.97
CA VAL A 181 0.29 10.63 -15.69
C VAL A 181 0.34 9.12 -15.87
N LYS A 182 -0.68 8.55 -16.52
CA LYS A 182 -0.82 7.12 -16.76
C LYS A 182 -1.89 6.88 -17.82
N GLU A 183 -1.79 5.80 -18.59
CA GLU A 183 -2.69 5.49 -19.71
C GLU A 183 -4.17 5.46 -19.32
N GLU A 184 -4.49 4.94 -18.13
CA GLU A 184 -5.87 4.83 -17.63
C GLU A 184 -6.54 6.19 -17.36
N VAL A 185 -5.75 7.24 -17.08
CA VAL A 185 -6.26 8.60 -16.85
C VAL A 185 -6.92 9.18 -18.10
N ALA A 186 -6.58 8.65 -19.29
CA ALA A 186 -7.20 9.04 -20.55
C ALA A 186 -8.72 8.86 -20.55
N LEU A 187 -9.24 7.84 -19.86
CA LEU A 187 -10.68 7.61 -19.76
C LEU A 187 -11.39 8.72 -18.95
N LEU A 188 -10.74 9.22 -17.90
CA LEU A 188 -11.26 10.34 -17.10
C LEU A 188 -11.21 11.65 -17.88
N VAL A 189 -10.12 11.91 -18.59
CA VAL A 189 -9.99 13.11 -19.45
C VAL A 189 -11.03 13.07 -20.57
N PHE A 190 -11.24 11.90 -21.19
CA PHE A 190 -12.30 11.69 -22.18
C PHE A 190 -13.68 12.02 -21.62
N ALA A 191 -14.08 11.40 -20.50
CA ALA A 191 -15.38 11.62 -19.89
C ALA A 191 -15.61 13.10 -19.53
N MET A 192 -14.59 13.76 -18.98
CA MET A 192 -14.63 15.18 -18.65
C MET A 192 -14.73 16.06 -19.90
N ALA A 193 -13.98 15.75 -20.96
CA ALA A 193 -14.01 16.49 -22.20
C ALA A 193 -15.36 16.35 -22.91
N ILE A 194 -15.95 15.16 -22.91
CA ILE A 194 -17.32 14.91 -23.39
C ILE A 194 -18.34 15.71 -22.58
N TYR A 195 -18.24 15.71 -21.25
CA TYR A 195 -19.10 16.52 -20.40
C TYR A 195 -19.07 18.01 -20.80
N PHE A 196 -17.89 18.60 -20.97
CA PHE A 196 -17.77 20.00 -21.40
C PHE A 196 -18.18 20.23 -22.88
N ALA A 197 -17.99 19.23 -23.75
CA ALA A 197 -18.42 19.30 -25.14
C ALA A 197 -19.94 19.49 -25.28
N PHE A 198 -20.72 18.83 -24.42
CA PHE A 198 -22.19 18.88 -24.47
C PHE A 198 -22.83 19.94 -23.56
N THR A 199 -22.12 20.43 -22.53
CA THR A 199 -22.64 21.45 -21.61
C THR A 199 -22.28 22.90 -21.98
N THR A 200 -21.62 23.12 -23.11
CA THR A 200 -21.14 24.44 -23.55
C THR A 200 -22.16 25.30 -24.30
N ALA A 201 -23.40 24.84 -24.48
CA ALA A 201 -24.39 25.51 -25.32
C ALA A 201 -24.86 26.90 -24.82
N ASP A 202 -24.72 27.21 -23.52
CA ASP A 202 -25.25 28.48 -22.98
C ASP A 202 -24.17 29.56 -22.85
N ARG A 203 -24.12 30.51 -23.80
CA ARG A 203 -23.18 31.65 -23.80
C ARG A 203 -23.33 32.63 -22.63
N ARG A 204 -24.37 32.46 -21.80
CA ARG A 204 -24.53 33.28 -20.59
C ARG A 204 -23.48 32.82 -19.57
N PRO A 205 -22.77 33.73 -18.87
CA PRO A 205 -22.09 33.35 -17.64
C PRO A 205 -23.13 32.65 -16.75
N PRO A 206 -22.77 31.63 -15.96
CA PRO A 206 -23.70 30.99 -15.05
C PRO A 206 -24.25 32.05 -14.08
N SER A 207 -25.38 32.65 -14.45
CA SER A 207 -26.19 33.48 -13.58
C SER A 207 -26.72 32.57 -12.49
N ALA A 208 -26.76 33.09 -11.27
CA ALA A 208 -27.10 32.40 -10.03
C ALA A 208 -28.46 31.66 -10.01
N ASN A 209 -29.21 31.67 -11.11
CA ASN A 209 -30.50 31.03 -11.27
C ASN A 209 -30.55 29.89 -12.29
N ASN A 210 -29.48 29.59 -13.05
CA ASN A 210 -29.44 28.41 -13.92
C ASN A 210 -29.13 27.15 -13.08
N ARG A 211 -30.10 26.81 -12.24
CA ARG A 211 -30.22 25.53 -11.56
C ARG A 211 -30.54 24.49 -12.62
N PHE A 212 -29.76 23.41 -12.67
CA PHE A 212 -30.08 22.10 -13.26
C PHE A 212 -31.40 22.05 -14.06
N SER A 213 -31.39 22.64 -15.25
CA SER A 213 -32.54 22.60 -16.15
C SER A 213 -32.05 22.10 -17.50
N PHE A 214 -32.31 20.82 -17.75
CA PHE A 214 -32.37 20.27 -19.09
C PHE A 214 -33.60 20.89 -19.78
N HIS A 215 -33.46 22.13 -20.26
CA HIS A 215 -34.37 22.63 -21.28
C HIS A 215 -33.84 22.14 -22.63
N VAL A 216 -34.45 21.08 -23.14
CA VAL A 216 -34.32 20.64 -24.55
C VAL A 216 -35.09 21.62 -25.43
N SER A 217 -34.79 22.92 -25.34
CA SER A 217 -35.39 23.94 -26.19
C SER A 217 -34.31 24.60 -27.04
N ARG A 218 -34.31 24.20 -28.32
CA ARG A 218 -33.55 24.75 -29.44
C ARG A 218 -32.01 24.71 -29.28
N PHE A 219 -31.47 23.57 -29.72
CA PHE A 219 -30.06 23.37 -30.09
C PHE A 219 -29.52 24.53 -30.94
N THR A 220 -28.93 25.53 -30.29
CA THR A 220 -28.03 26.47 -30.95
C THR A 220 -26.63 26.17 -30.43
N PHE A 221 -26.02 25.16 -31.02
CA PHE A 221 -24.70 24.64 -30.65
C PHE A 221 -23.60 25.64 -31.01
N TYR A 222 -23.23 26.52 -30.07
CA TYR A 222 -21.86 27.03 -30.08
C TYR A 222 -20.96 26.08 -29.30
N VAL A 223 -20.68 24.94 -29.93
CA VAL A 223 -19.73 23.95 -29.47
C VAL A 223 -18.32 24.53 -29.58
N SER A 224 -17.62 24.68 -28.44
CA SER A 224 -16.18 24.83 -28.51
C SER A 224 -15.60 23.54 -29.10
N LYS A 225 -14.80 23.63 -30.16
CA LYS A 225 -14.14 22.46 -30.75
C LYS A 225 -13.08 21.86 -29.81
N ALA A 226 -12.62 22.62 -28.81
CA ALA A 226 -11.50 22.21 -27.96
C ALA A 226 -11.81 20.99 -27.06
N PRO A 227 -12.95 20.91 -26.33
CA PRO A 227 -13.31 19.69 -25.62
C PRO A 227 -13.45 18.45 -26.53
N PHE A 228 -14.04 18.59 -27.72
CA PHE A 228 -14.11 17.49 -28.69
C PHE A 228 -12.72 17.01 -29.13
N LEU A 229 -11.81 17.95 -29.40
CA LEU A 229 -10.43 17.62 -29.76
C LEU A 229 -9.70 16.90 -28.61
N ILE A 230 -9.87 17.36 -27.37
CA ILE A 230 -9.27 16.70 -26.21
C ILE A 230 -9.87 15.31 -25.98
N ALA A 231 -11.18 15.13 -26.17
CA ALA A 231 -11.82 13.82 -26.12
C ALA A 231 -11.22 12.87 -27.17
N LEU A 232 -11.05 13.34 -28.41
CA LEU A 232 -10.43 12.56 -29.48
C LEU A 232 -8.97 12.21 -29.16
N ILE A 233 -8.16 13.18 -28.70
CA ILE A 233 -6.78 12.96 -28.27
C ILE A 233 -6.72 11.92 -27.15
N SER A 234 -7.64 11.97 -26.19
CA SER A 234 -7.69 11.02 -25.06
C SER A 234 -7.95 9.60 -25.54
N VAL A 235 -8.90 9.40 -26.46
CA VAL A 235 -9.18 8.08 -27.05
C VAL A 235 -8.00 7.58 -27.86
N ILE A 236 -7.43 8.42 -28.71
CA ILE A 236 -6.25 8.05 -29.52
C ILE A 236 -5.09 7.66 -28.62
N TRP A 237 -4.81 8.46 -27.58
CA TRP A 237 -3.75 8.19 -26.61
C TRP A 237 -3.97 6.86 -25.88
N PHE A 238 -5.18 6.62 -25.37
CA PHE A 238 -5.53 5.35 -24.71
C PHE A 238 -5.30 4.15 -25.63
N LEU A 239 -5.75 4.23 -26.88
CA LEU A 239 -5.58 3.15 -27.86
C LEU A 239 -4.11 2.94 -28.23
N ILE A 240 -3.34 4.01 -28.42
CA ILE A 240 -1.90 3.90 -28.70
C ILE A 240 -1.18 3.27 -27.51
N ALA A 241 -1.45 3.72 -26.29
CA ALA A 241 -0.82 3.19 -25.09
C ALA A 241 -1.08 1.68 -24.95
N LEU A 242 -2.35 1.26 -25.04
CA LEU A 242 -2.76 -0.11 -24.76
C LEU A 242 -2.48 -1.09 -25.91
N TYR A 243 -2.61 -0.66 -27.17
CA TYR A 243 -2.55 -1.55 -28.33
C TYR A 243 -1.29 -1.38 -29.19
N VAL A 244 -0.48 -0.35 -28.94
CA VAL A 244 0.77 -0.13 -29.69
C VAL A 244 1.97 -0.14 -28.76
N ILE A 245 1.98 0.67 -27.71
CA ILE A 245 3.13 0.82 -26.82
C ILE A 245 3.30 -0.43 -25.96
N VAL A 246 2.33 -0.78 -25.11
CA VAL A 246 2.46 -1.93 -24.19
C VAL A 246 2.76 -3.23 -24.95
N PRO A 247 2.02 -3.63 -26.01
CA PRO A 247 2.30 -4.85 -26.77
C PRO A 247 3.69 -4.91 -27.41
N ARG A 248 4.28 -3.74 -27.74
CA ARG A 248 5.61 -3.68 -28.35
C ARG A 248 6.74 -4.00 -27.37
N PHE A 249 6.51 -3.77 -26.08
CA PHE A 249 7.49 -3.98 -25.02
C PHE A 249 7.19 -5.21 -24.15
N ALA A 250 5.92 -5.51 -23.89
CA ALA A 250 5.51 -6.63 -23.06
C ALA A 250 5.83 -7.98 -23.72
N PRO A 251 6.54 -8.91 -23.04
CA PRO A 251 6.89 -10.22 -23.60
C PRO A 251 5.68 -11.05 -24.08
N GLY A 252 4.52 -10.89 -23.44
CA GLY A 252 3.27 -11.58 -23.79
C GLY A 252 2.42 -10.87 -24.85
N GLY A 253 2.88 -9.77 -25.44
CA GLY A 253 2.15 -9.03 -26.47
C GLY A 253 0.91 -8.26 -25.98
N GLY A 254 0.74 -8.12 -24.67
CA GLY A 254 -0.39 -7.40 -24.06
C GLY A 254 -0.13 -7.09 -22.59
N SER A 255 -0.99 -6.25 -22.00
CA SER A 255 -0.86 -5.86 -20.59
C SER A 255 -1.06 -7.06 -19.66
N VAL A 256 -0.11 -7.26 -18.75
CA VAL A 256 -0.18 -8.29 -17.70
C VAL A 256 -1.37 -8.10 -16.76
N TYR A 257 -1.97 -6.91 -16.74
CA TYR A 257 -3.09 -6.57 -15.85
C TYR A 257 -4.47 -6.92 -16.43
N VAL A 258 -4.57 -7.33 -17.71
CA VAL A 258 -5.84 -7.79 -18.30
C VAL A 258 -6.42 -8.98 -17.51
N GLY A 259 -5.54 -9.80 -16.92
CA GLY A 259 -5.93 -10.92 -16.05
C GLY A 259 -6.72 -10.51 -14.81
N ARG A 260 -6.68 -9.24 -14.39
CA ARG A 260 -7.48 -8.72 -13.26
C ARG A 260 -8.96 -8.54 -13.61
N TYR A 261 -9.33 -8.59 -14.89
CA TYR A 261 -10.69 -8.33 -15.36
C TYR A 261 -11.38 -9.60 -15.85
N THR A 262 -11.11 -10.74 -15.21
CA THR A 262 -11.69 -12.04 -15.57
C THR A 262 -13.21 -11.98 -15.70
N CYS A 263 -13.88 -11.31 -14.75
CA CYS A 263 -15.33 -11.16 -14.79
C CYS A 263 -15.84 -10.42 -16.04
N ALA A 264 -15.25 -9.26 -16.36
CA ALA A 264 -15.60 -8.53 -17.57
C ALA A 264 -15.30 -9.36 -18.83
N SER A 265 -14.17 -10.09 -18.83
CA SER A 265 -13.81 -10.97 -19.94
C SER A 265 -14.79 -12.13 -20.13
N GLN A 266 -15.35 -12.68 -19.05
CA GLN A 266 -16.36 -13.74 -19.12
C GLN A 266 -17.71 -13.20 -19.60
N ALA A 267 -18.09 -12.00 -19.15
CA ALA A 267 -19.32 -11.35 -19.61
C ALA A 267 -19.31 -11.06 -21.11
N ILE A 268 -18.15 -10.69 -21.68
CA ILE A 268 -18.00 -10.50 -23.13
C ILE A 268 -18.15 -11.83 -23.90
N ARG A 269 -17.68 -12.95 -23.34
CA ARG A 269 -17.72 -14.26 -24.02
C ARG A 269 -19.11 -14.88 -24.12
N ASN A 270 -20.01 -14.57 -23.17
CA ASN A 270 -21.37 -15.12 -23.18
C ASN A 270 -22.41 -14.04 -22.84
N PRO A 271 -23.07 -13.43 -23.86
CA PRO A 271 -24.09 -12.41 -23.64
C PRO A 271 -25.26 -12.85 -22.75
N LEU A 272 -25.60 -14.14 -22.74
CA LEU A 272 -26.72 -14.68 -21.95
C LEU A 272 -26.43 -14.69 -20.44
N THR A 273 -25.17 -14.87 -20.05
CA THR A 273 -24.74 -14.83 -18.64
C THR A 273 -24.01 -13.54 -18.30
N ALA A 274 -23.86 -12.61 -19.25
CA ALA A 274 -23.13 -11.36 -19.06
C ALA A 274 -23.68 -10.53 -17.90
N ILE A 275 -24.99 -10.31 -17.87
CA ILE A 275 -25.63 -9.48 -16.84
C ILE A 275 -25.55 -10.14 -15.46
N PRO A 276 -25.97 -11.42 -15.27
CA PRO A 276 -25.81 -12.10 -13.98
C PRO A 276 -24.37 -12.12 -13.47
N ASN A 277 -23.39 -12.39 -14.35
CA ASN A 277 -21.99 -12.45 -13.97
C ASN A 277 -21.47 -11.07 -13.54
N LEU A 278 -21.78 -10.00 -14.30
CA LEU A 278 -21.39 -8.65 -13.94
C LEU A 278 -22.02 -8.22 -12.60
N ILE A 279 -23.30 -8.53 -12.38
CA ILE A 279 -23.97 -8.24 -11.10
C ILE A 279 -23.27 -8.99 -9.96
N GLY A 280 -23.02 -10.30 -10.10
CA GLY A 280 -22.34 -11.09 -9.09
C GLY A 280 -20.94 -10.58 -8.75
N CYS A 281 -20.24 -9.99 -9.72
CA CYS A 281 -18.91 -9.42 -9.50
C CYS A 281 -18.93 -8.02 -8.87
N ILE A 282 -19.98 -7.23 -9.11
CA ILE A 282 -20.11 -5.86 -8.60
C ILE A 282 -20.70 -5.86 -7.20
N VAL A 283 -21.69 -6.72 -6.95
CA VAL A 283 -22.49 -6.76 -5.72
C VAL A 283 -21.86 -7.77 -4.74
N ILE A 284 -20.66 -7.44 -4.27
CA ILE A 284 -20.02 -8.15 -3.14
C ILE A 284 -19.80 -7.17 -1.98
N PRO A 285 -19.84 -7.64 -0.71
CA PRO A 285 -19.76 -6.77 0.47
C PRO A 285 -18.55 -5.82 0.45
N GLU A 286 -17.40 -6.27 -0.01
CA GLU A 286 -16.15 -5.52 -0.05
C GLU A 286 -16.23 -4.33 -1.02
N LYS A 287 -16.76 -4.56 -2.24
CA LYS A 287 -16.91 -3.52 -3.26
C LYS A 287 -18.00 -2.52 -2.91
N ILE A 288 -19.07 -2.99 -2.27
CA ILE A 288 -20.12 -2.11 -1.73
C ILE A 288 -19.52 -1.25 -0.60
N GLY A 289 -18.76 -1.86 0.32
CA GLY A 289 -18.06 -1.17 1.39
C GLY A 289 -17.11 -0.09 0.89
N TYR A 290 -16.39 -0.36 -0.20
CA TYR A 290 -15.53 0.62 -0.87
C TYR A 290 -16.28 1.85 -1.39
N VAL A 291 -17.37 1.65 -2.13
CA VAL A 291 -18.19 2.76 -2.65
C VAL A 291 -18.82 3.54 -1.49
N ILE A 292 -19.33 2.84 -0.47
CA ILE A 292 -19.85 3.45 0.74
C ILE A 292 -18.77 4.29 1.44
N GLY A 293 -17.53 3.80 1.53
CA GLY A 293 -16.40 4.52 2.11
C GLY A 293 -16.09 5.83 1.37
N LEU A 294 -16.07 5.80 0.02
CA LEU A 294 -15.91 6.99 -0.80
C LEU A 294 -17.06 8.00 -0.61
N LEU A 295 -18.30 7.51 -0.53
CA LEU A 295 -19.47 8.35 -0.25
C LEU A 295 -19.43 8.93 1.16
N ALA A 296 -19.09 8.14 2.17
CA ALA A 296 -18.99 8.57 3.57
C ALA A 296 -17.90 9.63 3.74
N SER A 297 -16.76 9.48 3.05
CA SER A 297 -15.70 10.50 2.98
C SER A 297 -16.18 11.83 2.39
N ALA A 298 -17.22 11.78 1.56
CA ALA A 298 -17.90 12.93 0.97
C ALA A 298 -19.19 13.33 1.74
N GLY A 299 -19.41 12.80 2.94
CA GLY A 299 -20.60 13.03 3.78
C GLY A 299 -21.92 12.59 3.13
N PHE A 300 -21.88 11.62 2.22
CA PHE A 300 -22.95 11.12 1.35
C PHE A 300 -23.60 12.16 0.43
N ILE A 301 -23.25 13.44 0.53
CA ILE A 301 -23.88 14.50 -0.26
C ILE A 301 -23.50 14.46 -1.74
N ALA A 302 -22.43 13.73 -2.08
CA ALA A 302 -22.00 13.48 -3.45
C ALA A 302 -23.10 12.87 -4.34
N VAL A 303 -24.05 12.11 -3.77
CA VAL A 303 -25.16 11.51 -4.53
C VAL A 303 -26.08 12.56 -5.17
N PHE A 304 -26.08 13.80 -4.68
CA PHE A 304 -26.88 14.90 -5.23
C PHE A 304 -26.21 15.61 -6.42
N ASP A 305 -25.00 15.20 -6.82
CA ASP A 305 -24.39 15.59 -8.10
C ASP A 305 -23.91 14.33 -8.87
N PRO A 306 -24.85 13.57 -9.45
CA PRO A 306 -24.53 12.35 -10.19
C PRO A 306 -23.71 12.62 -11.45
N ILE A 307 -23.68 13.87 -11.94
CA ILE A 307 -22.91 14.23 -13.14
C ILE A 307 -21.42 14.26 -12.81
N ALA A 308 -21.03 14.88 -11.69
CA ALA A 308 -19.64 14.85 -11.25
C ALA A 308 -19.16 13.41 -10.99
N LEU A 309 -20.01 12.57 -10.39
CA LEU A 309 -19.73 11.13 -10.23
C LEU A 309 -19.62 10.40 -11.57
N LEU A 310 -20.47 10.72 -12.54
CA LEU A 310 -20.40 10.12 -13.89
C LEU A 310 -19.10 10.47 -14.61
N VAL A 311 -18.60 11.71 -14.46
CA VAL A 311 -17.30 12.11 -15.02
C VAL A 311 -16.14 11.31 -14.39
N GLY A 312 -16.21 11.04 -13.08
CA GLY A 312 -15.24 10.21 -12.36
C GLY A 312 -15.44 8.69 -12.49
N SER A 313 -16.56 8.27 -13.09
CA SER A 313 -16.97 6.87 -13.10
C SER A 313 -16.05 5.91 -13.86
N PRO A 314 -15.32 6.28 -14.93
CA PRO A 314 -14.48 5.31 -15.63
C PRO A 314 -13.47 4.58 -14.72
N SER A 315 -12.72 5.31 -13.88
CA SER A 315 -11.78 4.68 -12.93
C SER A 315 -12.49 3.94 -11.81
N LEU A 316 -13.65 4.43 -11.33
CA LEU A 316 -14.45 3.71 -10.34
C LEU A 316 -14.95 2.36 -10.89
N ILE A 317 -15.40 2.33 -12.14
CA ILE A 317 -15.85 1.12 -12.84
C ILE A 317 -14.68 0.14 -13.00
N LEU A 318 -13.49 0.62 -13.39
CA LEU A 318 -12.30 -0.22 -13.47
C LEU A 318 -11.93 -0.83 -12.10
N ASN A 319 -12.05 -0.08 -11.02
CA ASN A 319 -11.77 -0.61 -9.69
C ASN A 319 -12.79 -1.69 -9.28
N ILE A 320 -14.08 -1.43 -9.49
CA ILE A 320 -15.17 -2.35 -9.13
C ILE A 320 -15.18 -3.60 -10.01
N LEU A 321 -14.83 -3.51 -11.30
CA LEU A 321 -14.80 -4.69 -12.19
C LEU A 321 -13.59 -5.59 -11.99
N SER A 322 -12.59 -5.13 -11.22
CA SER A 322 -11.40 -5.91 -10.94
C SER A 322 -11.68 -7.11 -10.02
N SER A 323 -10.96 -8.20 -10.23
CA SER A 323 -10.83 -9.34 -9.32
C SER A 323 -9.65 -9.19 -8.36
N TYR A 324 -8.92 -8.07 -8.41
CA TYR A 324 -7.81 -7.77 -7.53
C TYR A 324 -8.26 -6.84 -6.41
N ASP A 325 -8.27 -7.35 -5.20
CA ASP A 325 -8.73 -6.71 -3.96
C ASP A 325 -8.15 -5.31 -3.73
N ALA A 326 -6.87 -5.11 -4.00
CA ALA A 326 -6.21 -3.82 -3.81
C ALA A 326 -6.89 -2.69 -4.62
N GLN A 327 -7.51 -2.98 -5.78
CA GLN A 327 -8.17 -1.94 -6.60
C GLN A 327 -9.47 -1.42 -6.00
N TYR A 328 -10.16 -2.22 -5.19
CA TYR A 328 -11.42 -1.85 -4.56
C TYR A 328 -11.38 -1.90 -3.03
N SER A 329 -10.18 -1.90 -2.43
CA SER A 329 -10.04 -1.87 -0.96
C SER A 329 -10.15 -0.45 -0.38
N GLY A 330 -9.76 0.56 -1.15
CA GLY A 330 -9.57 1.93 -0.67
C GLY A 330 -8.30 2.12 0.17
N THR A 331 -7.43 1.12 0.28
CA THR A 331 -6.20 1.16 1.09
C THR A 331 -4.91 1.25 0.25
N TYR A 332 -5.02 1.30 -1.08
CA TYR A 332 -3.90 1.41 -2.03
C TYR A 332 -4.11 2.59 -3.00
N HIS A 333 -3.12 2.84 -3.86
CA HIS A 333 -3.07 3.97 -4.80
C HIS A 333 -4.22 4.06 -5.83
N TYR A 334 -4.96 2.98 -6.08
CA TYR A 334 -6.00 2.91 -7.13
C TYR A 334 -7.17 3.87 -6.94
N SER A 335 -7.39 4.37 -5.72
CA SER A 335 -8.46 5.32 -5.43
C SER A 335 -8.06 6.79 -5.65
N ALA A 336 -6.77 7.08 -5.82
CA ALA A 336 -6.28 8.45 -6.03
C ALA A 336 -7.00 9.20 -7.16
N PRO A 337 -7.19 8.65 -8.38
CA PRO A 337 -7.84 9.37 -9.47
C PRO A 337 -9.37 9.47 -9.31
N VAL A 338 -9.97 8.64 -8.44
CA VAL A 338 -11.43 8.60 -8.18
C VAL A 338 -11.83 9.60 -7.10
N ALA A 339 -11.06 9.65 -6.01
CA ALA A 339 -11.27 10.52 -4.85
C ALA A 339 -11.66 11.99 -5.19
N PRO A 340 -10.97 12.72 -6.10
CA PRO A 340 -11.31 14.11 -6.40
C PRO A 340 -12.74 14.29 -6.93
N TYR A 341 -13.29 13.32 -7.66
CA TYR A 341 -14.64 13.42 -8.22
C TYR A 341 -15.74 13.25 -7.18
N PHE A 342 -15.49 12.50 -6.11
CA PHE A 342 -16.41 12.42 -4.97
C PHE A 342 -16.48 13.75 -4.22
N VAL A 343 -15.35 14.43 -4.05
CA VAL A 343 -15.33 15.78 -3.43
C VAL A 343 -15.96 16.82 -4.36
N LEU A 344 -15.71 16.76 -5.68
CA LEU A 344 -16.41 17.61 -6.66
C LEU A 344 -17.93 17.41 -6.59
N ALA A 345 -18.37 16.16 -6.55
CA ALA A 345 -19.78 15.83 -6.42
C ALA A 345 -20.36 16.30 -5.09
N ALA A 346 -19.58 16.23 -3.99
CA ALA A 346 -19.99 16.75 -2.69
C ALA A 346 -20.21 18.28 -2.73
N ILE A 347 -19.34 19.03 -3.42
CA ILE A 347 -19.50 20.47 -3.62
C ILE A 347 -20.80 20.75 -4.41
N GLY A 348 -21.03 20.04 -5.51
CA GLY A 348 -22.23 20.19 -6.34
C GLY A 348 -23.52 19.84 -5.59
N GLY A 349 -23.50 18.72 -4.86
CA GLY A 349 -24.61 18.26 -4.03
C GLY A 349 -24.92 19.21 -2.87
N ALA A 350 -23.89 19.77 -2.23
CA ALA A 350 -24.04 20.80 -1.21
C ALA A 350 -24.66 22.07 -1.78
N ALA A 351 -24.20 22.54 -2.93
CA ALA A 351 -24.79 23.72 -3.58
C ALA A 351 -26.26 23.48 -3.93
N TRP A 352 -26.58 22.30 -4.48
CA TRP A 352 -27.96 21.92 -4.78
C TRP A 352 -28.84 21.90 -3.53
N LEU A 353 -28.39 21.28 -2.44
CA LEU A 353 -29.17 21.15 -1.21
C LEU A 353 -29.35 22.51 -0.51
N VAL A 354 -28.29 23.32 -0.43
CA VAL A 354 -28.35 24.68 0.12
C VAL A 354 -29.37 25.52 -0.64
N ASP A 355 -29.40 25.43 -1.97
CA ASP A 355 -30.41 26.11 -2.78
C ASP A 355 -31.82 25.58 -2.48
N ARG A 356 -32.02 24.25 -2.38
CA ARG A 356 -33.33 23.68 -2.04
C ARG A 356 -33.84 24.16 -0.69
N ILE A 357 -32.99 24.17 0.33
CA ILE A 357 -33.32 24.64 1.69
C ILE A 357 -33.63 26.13 1.68
N ARG A 358 -32.81 26.94 1.01
CA ARG A 358 -32.99 28.39 0.89
C ARG A 358 -34.32 28.78 0.26
N ASN A 359 -34.79 28.00 -0.72
CA ASN A 359 -36.06 28.22 -1.40
C ASN A 359 -37.21 27.41 -0.80
N SER A 360 -37.01 26.75 0.33
CA SER A 360 -38.06 25.99 0.99
C SER A 360 -39.06 26.91 1.69
N LYS A 361 -40.25 26.39 2.02
CA LYS A 361 -41.25 27.12 2.81
C LYS A 361 -40.76 27.41 4.23
N PHE A 362 -39.79 26.64 4.73
CA PHE A 362 -39.18 26.83 6.03
C PHE A 362 -38.08 27.90 5.89
N LYS A 363 -38.31 29.10 6.47
CA LYS A 363 -37.38 30.24 6.42
C LYS A 363 -36.11 30.00 7.26
N ILE A 364 -35.28 29.05 6.83
CA ILE A 364 -34.07 28.65 7.53
C ILE A 364 -33.02 29.75 7.40
N ARG A 365 -32.55 30.26 8.54
CA ARG A 365 -31.64 31.40 8.61
C ARG A 365 -30.26 31.13 8.00
N ASN A 366 -29.74 29.90 8.15
CA ASN A 366 -28.43 29.52 7.62
C ASN A 366 -28.49 28.14 6.93
N PRO A 367 -28.97 28.07 5.68
CA PRO A 367 -29.06 26.81 4.94
C PRO A 367 -27.68 26.19 4.69
N LEU A 368 -26.63 27.01 4.58
CA LEU A 368 -25.26 26.56 4.39
C LEU A 368 -24.78 25.75 5.60
N ALA A 369 -24.90 26.29 6.82
CA ALA A 369 -24.51 25.57 8.03
C ALA A 369 -25.35 24.30 8.24
N LEU A 370 -26.67 24.37 8.00
CA LEU A 370 -27.56 23.21 8.11
C LEU A 370 -27.17 22.07 7.18
N THR A 371 -26.67 22.38 5.98
CA THR A 371 -26.17 21.37 5.04
C THR A 371 -24.76 20.90 5.41
N LEU A 372 -23.83 21.82 5.65
CA LEU A 372 -22.41 21.47 5.76
C LEU A 372 -22.06 20.80 7.08
N VAL A 373 -22.64 21.20 8.22
CA VAL A 373 -22.28 20.62 9.53
C VAL A 373 -22.48 19.10 9.56
N PRO A 374 -23.64 18.54 9.17
CA PRO A 374 -23.81 17.08 9.12
C PRO A 374 -22.87 16.39 8.14
N VAL A 375 -22.67 16.99 6.95
CA VAL A 375 -21.76 16.46 5.91
C VAL A 375 -20.34 16.31 6.44
N PHE A 376 -19.82 17.35 7.10
CA PHE A 376 -18.47 17.32 7.66
C PHE A 376 -18.38 16.42 8.89
N LEU A 377 -19.41 16.32 9.73
CA LEU A 377 -19.43 15.36 10.84
C LEU A 377 -19.40 13.91 10.36
N ILE A 378 -20.13 13.58 9.29
CA ILE A 378 -20.10 12.24 8.68
C ILE A 378 -18.73 11.96 8.07
N ALA A 379 -18.19 12.89 7.28
CA ALA A 379 -16.87 12.75 6.66
C ALA A 379 -15.76 12.60 7.72
N LEU A 380 -15.79 13.43 8.77
CA LEU A 380 -14.84 13.36 9.88
C LEU A 380 -15.02 12.08 10.71
N GLY A 381 -16.26 11.62 10.90
CA GLY A 381 -16.54 10.35 11.56
C GLY A 381 -15.98 9.16 10.80
N TYR A 382 -16.10 9.16 9.47
CA TYR A 382 -15.48 8.14 8.63
C TYR A 382 -13.95 8.25 8.63
N HIS A 383 -13.41 9.47 8.59
CA HIS A 383 -11.97 9.72 8.76
C HIS A 383 -11.45 9.20 10.11
N ALA A 384 -12.20 9.38 11.19
CA ALA A 384 -11.82 8.84 12.49
C ALA A 384 -11.75 7.31 12.51
N ILE A 385 -12.51 6.63 11.63
CA ILE A 385 -12.52 5.17 11.51
C ILE A 385 -11.40 4.67 10.58
N ALA A 386 -11.23 5.28 9.40
CA ALA A 386 -10.42 4.75 8.31
C ALA A 386 -9.21 5.61 7.92
N GLY A 387 -9.08 6.81 8.49
CA GLY A 387 -8.01 7.76 8.18
C GLY A 387 -6.67 7.42 8.83
N TYR A 388 -5.62 8.06 8.33
CA TYR A 388 -4.21 7.80 8.65
C TYR A 388 -3.53 8.96 9.39
N THR A 389 -4.29 10.00 9.75
CA THR A 389 -3.82 11.09 10.63
C THR A 389 -3.97 10.68 12.11
N PRO A 390 -3.41 11.44 13.09
CA PRO A 390 -3.47 11.05 14.51
C PRO A 390 -4.88 10.83 15.12
N ILE A 391 -5.93 11.32 14.46
CA ILE A 391 -7.33 11.11 14.87
C ILE A 391 -8.00 9.93 14.15
N GLY A 392 -7.31 9.31 13.19
CA GLY A 392 -7.81 8.23 12.36
C GLY A 392 -7.46 6.84 12.89
N GLY A 393 -8.34 5.87 12.64
CA GLY A 393 -8.24 4.50 13.16
C GLY A 393 -7.10 3.65 12.57
N GLU A 394 -6.43 4.15 11.53
CA GLU A 394 -5.23 3.52 10.95
C GLU A 394 -3.93 4.21 11.39
N PHE A 395 -3.96 5.24 12.24
CA PHE A 395 -2.75 5.94 12.68
C PHE A 395 -1.67 5.02 13.27
N PHE A 396 -2.06 4.17 14.23
CA PHE A 396 -1.12 3.34 14.97
C PHE A 396 -0.49 2.24 14.12
N SER A 397 -1.20 1.72 13.10
CA SER A 397 -0.66 0.72 12.19
C SER A 397 0.52 1.25 11.35
N GLN A 398 0.65 2.59 11.26
CA GLN A 398 1.70 3.26 10.50
C GLN A 398 2.89 3.74 11.35
N SER A 399 2.76 3.76 12.68
CA SER A 399 3.70 4.43 13.61
C SER A 399 4.96 3.62 13.97
N ALA A 400 5.39 2.70 13.11
CA ALA A 400 6.52 1.81 13.39
C ALA A 400 7.83 2.59 13.57
N GLN A 401 8.57 2.30 14.65
CA GLN A 401 9.87 2.89 14.91
C GLN A 401 10.98 2.07 14.28
N VAL A 402 12.05 2.73 13.84
CA VAL A 402 13.24 2.05 13.36
C VAL A 402 13.86 1.26 14.51
N THR A 403 14.01 -0.05 14.32
CA THR A 403 14.57 -0.96 15.34
C THR A 403 16.10 -0.94 15.30
N PRO A 404 16.79 -1.36 16.39
CA PRO A 404 18.24 -1.53 16.38
C PRO A 404 18.71 -2.47 15.26
N HIS A 405 17.92 -3.49 14.92
CA HIS A 405 18.18 -4.38 13.79
C HIS A 405 18.19 -3.63 12.46
N GLN A 406 17.20 -2.79 12.19
CA GLN A 406 17.14 -1.99 10.97
C GLN A 406 18.29 -0.97 10.87
N GLN A 407 18.77 -0.44 12.01
CA GLN A 407 19.94 0.44 12.03
C GLN A 407 21.23 -0.27 11.60
N LEU A 408 21.31 -1.60 11.70
CA LEU A 408 22.48 -2.36 11.21
C LEU A 408 22.62 -2.28 9.69
N PHE A 409 21.55 -2.04 8.94
CA PHE A 409 21.59 -1.97 7.49
C PHE A 409 22.66 -1.00 6.98
N ASP A 410 22.80 0.18 7.60
CA ASP A 410 23.78 1.20 7.21
C ASP A 410 25.22 0.69 7.23
N ARG A 411 25.55 -0.25 8.14
CA ARG A 411 26.87 -0.88 8.20
C ARG A 411 27.12 -1.71 6.94
N PHE A 412 26.13 -2.45 6.47
CA PHE A 412 26.25 -3.32 5.30
C PHE A 412 26.18 -2.54 4.00
N ALA A 413 25.25 -1.58 3.89
CA ALA A 413 25.09 -0.72 2.73
C ALA A 413 26.38 0.03 2.38
N LYS A 414 27.11 0.55 3.38
CA LYS A 414 28.38 1.27 3.19
C LYS A 414 29.52 0.40 2.65
N GLN A 415 29.43 -0.92 2.76
CA GLN A 415 30.46 -1.84 2.27
C GLN A 415 30.28 -2.21 0.79
N ILE A 416 29.12 -1.89 0.21
CA ILE A 416 28.76 -2.20 -1.17
C ILE A 416 29.07 -0.97 -2.02
N PRO A 417 29.97 -1.06 -3.00
CA PRO A 417 30.18 0.03 -3.95
C PRO A 417 28.86 0.41 -4.69
N PRO A 418 28.63 1.68 -5.01
CA PRO A 418 27.37 2.11 -5.63
C PRO A 418 27.19 1.62 -7.08
N ASP A 419 28.29 1.34 -7.79
CA ASP A 419 28.33 0.99 -9.20
C ASP A 419 28.30 -0.53 -9.48
N VAL A 420 28.46 -1.35 -8.45
CA VAL A 420 28.44 -2.81 -8.60
C VAL A 420 27.03 -3.39 -8.60
N LYS A 421 26.87 -4.47 -9.34
CA LYS A 421 25.64 -5.27 -9.35
C LYS A 421 25.51 -6.05 -8.05
N ILE A 422 24.33 -5.99 -7.45
CA ILE A 422 24.00 -6.72 -6.21
C ILE A 422 22.72 -7.53 -6.40
N SER A 423 22.63 -8.66 -5.71
CA SER A 423 21.37 -9.38 -5.49
C SER A 423 20.91 -9.17 -4.04
N THR A 424 19.65 -8.83 -3.82
CA THR A 424 19.13 -8.58 -2.47
C THR A 424 17.65 -8.92 -2.32
N MET A 425 17.13 -8.80 -1.11
CA MET A 425 15.76 -9.13 -0.75
C MET A 425 14.79 -8.00 -1.10
N GLY A 426 13.51 -8.34 -1.28
CA GLY A 426 12.48 -7.40 -1.72
C GLY A 426 12.36 -6.15 -0.85
N ALA A 427 12.49 -6.29 0.48
CA ALA A 427 12.42 -5.19 1.43
C ALA A 427 13.69 -4.31 1.48
N LEU A 428 14.86 -4.88 1.17
CA LEU A 428 16.13 -4.14 1.11
C LEU A 428 16.36 -3.46 -0.25
N PHE A 429 15.72 -3.96 -1.30
CA PHE A 429 15.90 -3.49 -2.67
C PHE A 429 15.74 -1.97 -2.84
N PRO A 430 14.68 -1.30 -2.32
CA PRO A 430 14.50 0.14 -2.50
C PRO A 430 15.56 0.99 -1.79
N HIS A 431 16.32 0.42 -0.84
CA HIS A 431 17.41 1.12 -0.16
C HIS A 431 18.71 1.07 -0.96
N LEU A 432 18.73 0.27 -2.03
CA LEU A 432 19.90 -0.02 -2.84
C LEU A 432 19.61 0.24 -4.33
N SER A 433 18.44 0.77 -4.71
CA SER A 433 17.96 0.87 -6.09
C SER A 433 18.60 1.97 -6.93
N HIS A 434 19.38 2.88 -6.34
CA HIS A 434 20.17 3.91 -7.06
C HIS A 434 21.41 3.28 -7.72
N ARG A 435 21.14 2.33 -8.62
CA ARG A 435 22.14 1.64 -9.45
C ARG A 435 21.51 1.12 -10.73
N ARG A 436 22.35 0.95 -11.76
CA ARG A 436 21.88 0.54 -13.10
C ARG A 436 21.20 -0.83 -13.12
N VAL A 437 21.73 -1.78 -12.34
CA VAL A 437 21.24 -3.16 -12.27
C VAL A 437 21.28 -3.64 -10.82
N ILE A 438 20.16 -4.16 -10.33
CA ILE A 438 20.01 -4.76 -9.01
C ILE A 438 19.04 -5.95 -9.11
N TYR A 439 19.45 -7.11 -8.62
CA TYR A 439 18.67 -8.33 -8.72
C TYR A 439 17.86 -8.60 -7.45
N LEU A 440 16.73 -9.29 -7.64
CA LEU A 440 15.96 -9.85 -6.54
C LEU A 440 16.47 -11.26 -6.27
N PHE A 441 17.02 -11.51 -5.08
CA PHE A 441 17.44 -12.84 -4.65
C PHE A 441 16.25 -13.81 -4.72
N PRO A 442 16.41 -15.04 -5.26
CA PRO A 442 17.65 -15.77 -5.51
C PRO A 442 18.31 -15.55 -6.89
N THR A 443 17.81 -14.63 -7.72
CA THR A 443 18.47 -14.27 -8.97
C THR A 443 19.79 -13.56 -8.66
N VAL A 444 20.93 -14.19 -9.00
CA VAL A 444 22.28 -13.64 -8.74
C VAL A 444 22.98 -13.18 -10.02
N LEU A 445 22.90 -13.97 -11.11
CA LEU A 445 23.58 -13.70 -12.38
C LEU A 445 25.05 -13.26 -12.18
N ASP A 446 25.41 -12.09 -12.69
CA ASP A 446 26.74 -11.50 -12.58
C ASP A 446 26.86 -10.48 -11.42
N ALA A 447 26.01 -10.57 -10.40
CA ALA A 447 26.21 -9.79 -9.18
C ALA A 447 27.56 -10.09 -8.51
N GLU A 448 28.17 -9.05 -7.96
CA GLU A 448 29.40 -9.15 -7.18
C GLU A 448 29.11 -9.34 -5.70
N TYR A 449 27.97 -8.84 -5.24
CA TYR A 449 27.52 -8.91 -3.86
C TYR A 449 26.13 -9.53 -3.74
N ILE A 450 25.85 -10.14 -2.59
CA ILE A 450 24.50 -10.52 -2.17
C ILE A 450 24.28 -9.98 -0.77
N LEU A 451 23.22 -9.20 -0.54
CA LEU A 451 22.85 -8.74 0.79
C LEU A 451 21.52 -9.37 1.20
N LEU A 452 21.54 -10.08 2.31
CA LEU A 452 20.40 -10.79 2.88
C LEU A 452 20.14 -10.30 4.31
N ASP A 453 18.86 -10.22 4.68
CA ASP A 453 18.38 -10.10 6.05
C ASP A 453 17.50 -11.31 6.38
N VAL A 454 18.07 -12.28 7.10
CA VAL A 454 17.36 -13.53 7.40
C VAL A 454 16.23 -13.35 8.41
N SER A 455 16.18 -12.21 9.12
CA SER A 455 15.06 -11.90 10.02
C SER A 455 13.84 -11.37 9.27
N GLN A 456 14.01 -10.96 8.00
CA GLN A 456 12.94 -10.44 7.14
C GLN A 456 12.65 -11.35 5.95
N ALA A 457 13.01 -12.63 6.05
CA ALA A 457 12.66 -13.63 5.05
C ALA A 457 11.17 -14.02 5.15
N ASN A 458 10.32 -13.04 4.91
CA ASN A 458 8.86 -13.15 4.83
C ASN A 458 8.45 -13.68 3.44
N THR A 459 9.42 -14.05 2.60
CA THR A 459 9.24 -14.44 1.20
C THR A 459 9.84 -15.81 0.94
N ALA A 460 9.01 -16.70 0.37
CA ALA A 460 9.31 -18.08 -0.01
C ALA A 460 9.72 -18.98 1.17
N ASN A 461 9.46 -20.28 1.00
CA ASN A 461 9.72 -21.33 1.98
C ASN A 461 11.11 -21.13 2.65
N PRO A 462 11.20 -21.06 3.99
CA PRO A 462 12.48 -20.88 4.71
C PRO A 462 13.58 -21.86 4.28
N ILE A 463 13.19 -23.07 3.88
CA ILE A 463 14.08 -24.11 3.35
C ILE A 463 14.68 -23.69 2.01
N ASP A 464 13.87 -23.15 1.11
CA ASP A 464 14.32 -22.69 -0.20
C ASP A 464 15.32 -21.53 -0.05
N PHE A 465 15.05 -20.62 0.89
CA PHE A 465 15.94 -19.49 1.17
C PHE A 465 17.33 -19.95 1.65
N VAL A 466 17.39 -20.89 2.59
CA VAL A 466 18.65 -21.48 3.07
C VAL A 466 19.34 -22.28 1.97
N THR A 467 18.57 -23.00 1.16
CA THR A 467 19.07 -23.75 0.01
C THR A 467 19.73 -22.82 -1.01
N ASP A 468 19.09 -21.71 -1.36
CA ASP A 468 19.63 -20.74 -2.31
C ASP A 468 20.83 -19.97 -1.74
N TYR A 469 20.85 -19.70 -0.43
CA TYR A 469 22.04 -19.20 0.26
C TYR A 469 23.22 -20.16 0.13
N ARG A 470 23.02 -21.46 0.40
CA ARG A 470 24.07 -22.49 0.25
C ARG A 470 24.53 -22.60 -1.21
N LYS A 471 23.61 -22.58 -2.17
CA LYS A 471 23.95 -22.53 -3.60
C LYS A 471 24.82 -21.32 -3.93
N ALA A 472 24.58 -20.15 -3.33
CA ALA A 472 25.44 -18.99 -3.56
C ALA A 472 26.87 -19.24 -3.06
N LEU A 473 27.04 -19.80 -1.86
CA LEU A 473 28.36 -20.17 -1.32
C LEU A 473 29.08 -21.22 -2.17
N ASP A 474 28.34 -22.19 -2.70
CA ASP A 474 28.89 -23.23 -3.57
C ASP A 474 29.29 -22.67 -4.95
N ASN A 475 28.60 -21.62 -5.42
CA ASN A 475 28.89 -20.92 -6.67
C ASN A 475 29.90 -19.77 -6.51
N GLY A 476 30.81 -19.88 -5.54
CA GLY A 476 31.98 -19.00 -5.43
C GLY A 476 31.74 -17.68 -4.70
N PHE A 477 30.66 -17.56 -3.92
CA PHE A 477 30.53 -16.48 -2.94
C PHE A 477 31.10 -16.88 -1.57
N GLY A 478 31.65 -15.91 -0.85
CA GLY A 478 31.99 -16.05 0.56
C GLY A 478 31.40 -14.91 1.38
N ILE A 479 31.35 -15.10 2.70
CA ILE A 479 30.84 -14.15 3.67
C ILE A 479 31.88 -13.05 3.87
N ARG A 480 31.51 -11.82 3.51
CA ARG A 480 32.32 -10.62 3.76
C ARG A 480 32.05 -10.04 5.14
N ASP A 481 30.78 -9.97 5.52
CA ASP A 481 30.33 -9.48 6.82
C ASP A 481 29.01 -10.17 7.19
N ALA A 482 28.80 -10.42 8.48
CA ALA A 482 27.56 -10.98 9.00
C ALA A 482 27.37 -10.59 10.47
N LEU A 483 26.20 -10.03 10.79
CA LEU A 483 25.87 -9.53 12.13
C LEU A 483 24.36 -9.44 12.27
N GLY A 484 23.84 -9.96 13.38
CA GLY A 484 22.45 -9.76 13.78
C GLY A 484 21.45 -10.08 12.67
N GLY A 485 21.59 -11.23 12.00
CA GLY A 485 20.66 -11.65 10.95
C GLY A 485 20.97 -11.12 9.54
N TYR A 486 21.85 -10.15 9.38
CA TYR A 486 22.34 -9.75 8.06
C TYR A 486 23.50 -10.60 7.59
N ILE A 487 23.53 -10.88 6.29
CA ILE A 487 24.65 -11.53 5.61
C ILE A 487 24.99 -10.73 4.35
N LEU A 488 26.23 -10.25 4.28
CA LEU A 488 26.81 -9.69 3.06
C LEU A 488 27.78 -10.71 2.47
N LEU A 489 27.41 -11.27 1.32
CA LEU A 489 28.26 -12.13 0.53
C LEU A 489 28.98 -11.33 -0.54
N GLN A 490 30.21 -11.73 -0.85
CA GLN A 490 30.99 -11.21 -1.95
C GLN A 490 31.58 -12.36 -2.77
N ARG A 491 31.53 -12.21 -4.09
CA ARG A 491 32.11 -13.17 -5.03
C ARG A 491 33.63 -13.27 -4.86
N GLY A 492 34.16 -14.49 -4.87
CA GLY A 492 35.58 -14.78 -4.79
C GLY A 492 36.16 -14.83 -3.36
N LEU A 493 35.35 -14.59 -2.32
CA LEU A 493 35.82 -14.75 -0.94
C LEU A 493 35.78 -16.23 -0.49
N PRO A 494 36.77 -16.70 0.29
CA PRO A 494 36.83 -18.09 0.74
C PRO A 494 36.03 -18.37 2.02
N GLN A 495 35.71 -17.35 2.81
CA GLN A 495 35.02 -17.49 4.10
C GLN A 495 33.60 -18.01 3.89
N LYS A 496 33.24 -19.16 4.48
CA LYS A 496 31.89 -19.74 4.37
C LYS A 496 31.17 -19.88 5.71
N GLU A 497 31.88 -19.68 6.82
CA GLU A 497 31.34 -19.85 8.16
C GLU A 497 30.77 -18.54 8.71
N LEU A 498 29.55 -18.61 9.23
CA LEU A 498 28.89 -17.49 9.90
C LEU A 498 29.51 -17.29 11.29
N PRO A 499 29.90 -16.05 11.64
CA PRO A 499 30.40 -15.73 12.97
C PRO A 499 29.29 -15.84 14.02
N ASP A 500 29.66 -15.95 15.29
CA ASP A 500 28.69 -16.11 16.38
C ASP A 500 27.74 -14.89 16.50
N GLU A 501 28.28 -13.69 16.28
CA GLU A 501 27.53 -12.44 16.38
C GLU A 501 26.40 -12.32 15.34
N PHE A 502 26.48 -13.09 14.24
CA PHE A 502 25.38 -13.20 13.27
C PHE A 502 24.09 -13.65 13.94
N PHE A 503 24.16 -14.57 14.91
CA PHE A 503 22.99 -15.15 15.57
C PHE A 503 22.41 -14.25 16.67
N SER A 504 22.97 -13.06 16.91
CA SER A 504 22.55 -12.17 18.00
C SER A 504 21.08 -11.71 17.90
N PHE A 505 20.49 -11.66 16.70
CA PHE A 505 19.06 -11.35 16.52
C PHE A 505 18.12 -12.39 17.14
N LEU A 506 18.60 -13.61 17.38
CA LEU A 506 17.87 -14.68 18.06
C LEU A 506 18.03 -14.60 19.57
N ARG A 507 18.98 -13.82 20.09
CA ARG A 507 19.27 -13.76 21.52
C ARG A 507 18.42 -12.70 22.18
N ALA A 508 17.65 -13.08 23.18
CA ALA A 508 16.94 -12.15 24.05
C ALA A 508 17.78 -11.81 25.29
N CYS A 509 17.67 -10.58 25.77
CA CYS A 509 18.25 -10.18 27.05
C CYS A 509 17.55 -10.89 28.21
N SER A 510 18.27 -11.20 29.28
CA SER A 510 17.69 -11.67 30.55
C SER A 510 16.71 -10.67 31.18
N CYS A 511 16.84 -9.40 30.81
CA CYS A 511 15.94 -8.30 31.17
C CYS A 511 14.61 -8.27 30.39
N THR A 512 14.39 -9.19 29.45
CA THR A 512 13.18 -9.20 28.61
C THR A 512 11.93 -9.45 29.45
N GLN A 513 10.98 -8.52 29.42
CA GLN A 513 9.69 -8.69 30.06
C GLN A 513 8.77 -9.54 29.18
N LEU A 514 8.43 -10.74 29.64
CA LEU A 514 7.57 -11.68 28.92
C LEU A 514 6.10 -11.30 29.08
N GLN A 515 5.34 -11.33 27.98
CA GLN A 515 3.89 -11.10 28.01
C GLN A 515 3.16 -12.23 28.77
N VAL A 516 3.53 -13.48 28.49
CA VAL A 516 3.03 -14.66 29.20
C VAL A 516 4.22 -15.46 29.73
N PRO A 517 4.63 -15.24 31.00
CA PRO A 517 5.60 -16.09 31.67
C PRO A 517 5.03 -17.50 31.83
N LEU A 518 5.72 -18.50 31.31
CA LEU A 518 5.31 -19.90 31.41
C LEU A 518 6.53 -20.80 31.33
N GLN A 519 6.83 -21.49 32.44
CA GLN A 519 7.96 -22.41 32.50
C GLN A 519 7.55 -23.81 32.08
N VAL A 520 8.17 -24.33 31.01
CA VAL A 520 7.99 -25.71 30.56
C VAL A 520 9.36 -26.34 30.35
N ASN A 521 9.68 -27.34 31.18
CA ASN A 521 10.92 -28.09 31.08
C ASN A 521 10.69 -29.33 30.19
N PHE A 522 11.41 -29.42 29.08
CA PHE A 522 11.38 -30.55 28.16
C PHE A 522 12.56 -31.49 28.43
N ASP A 523 12.31 -32.59 29.15
CA ASP A 523 13.28 -33.64 29.54
C ASP A 523 14.63 -33.12 30.04
N ASN A 524 14.63 -32.00 30.77
CA ASN A 524 15.82 -31.32 31.29
C ASN A 524 16.85 -30.92 30.20
N LYS A 525 16.39 -30.80 28.94
CA LYS A 525 17.19 -30.36 27.79
C LYS A 525 16.89 -28.91 27.42
N LEU A 526 15.62 -28.57 27.30
CA LEU A 526 15.16 -27.23 26.94
C LEU A 526 14.14 -26.71 27.96
N LEU A 527 14.22 -25.43 28.27
CA LEU A 527 13.28 -24.72 29.12
C LEU A 527 12.60 -23.62 28.31
N LEU A 528 11.30 -23.72 28.08
CA LEU A 528 10.49 -22.57 27.69
C LEU A 528 10.37 -21.66 28.92
N LEU A 529 10.66 -20.37 28.77
CA LEU A 529 10.50 -19.34 29.82
C LEU A 529 9.15 -18.63 29.73
N GLY A 530 8.59 -18.54 28.52
CA GLY A 530 7.32 -17.91 28.23
C GLY A 530 7.23 -17.53 26.77
N TYR A 531 6.21 -16.74 26.42
CA TYR A 531 5.98 -16.30 25.05
C TYR A 531 5.24 -14.97 24.97
N ASP A 532 5.37 -14.32 23.80
CA ASP A 532 4.57 -13.18 23.40
C ASP A 532 3.66 -13.53 22.23
N VAL A 533 2.49 -12.92 22.19
CA VAL A 533 1.57 -12.93 21.05
C VAL A 533 1.73 -11.61 20.31
N LYS A 534 2.20 -11.69 19.06
CA LYS A 534 2.43 -10.55 18.20
C LYS A 534 1.48 -10.59 17.00
N GLN A 535 1.35 -9.45 16.33
CA GLN A 535 0.57 -9.31 15.10
C GLN A 535 1.38 -8.57 14.05
N ASP A 536 1.18 -8.94 12.79
CA ASP A 536 1.71 -8.18 11.66
C ASP A 536 0.71 -7.11 11.17
N ASP A 537 1.10 -6.37 10.14
CA ASP A 537 0.29 -5.29 9.58
C ASP A 537 -1.04 -5.80 8.98
N TRP A 538 -1.13 -7.09 8.63
CA TRP A 538 -2.33 -7.76 8.13
C TRP A 538 -3.17 -8.40 9.24
N GLN A 539 -2.87 -8.10 10.50
CA GLN A 539 -3.58 -8.63 11.67
C GLN A 539 -3.40 -10.14 11.87
N ARG A 540 -2.45 -10.75 11.17
CA ARG A 540 -2.10 -12.17 11.35
C ARG A 540 -1.27 -12.33 12.61
N VAL A 541 -1.52 -13.39 13.34
CA VAL A 541 -0.88 -13.66 14.64
C VAL A 541 0.37 -14.48 14.45
N TYR A 542 1.44 -14.12 15.16
CA TYR A 542 2.62 -14.96 15.35
C TYR A 542 3.04 -14.96 16.81
N LEU A 543 3.73 -16.02 17.21
CA LEU A 543 4.24 -16.21 18.56
C LEU A 543 5.73 -15.93 18.59
N ARG A 544 6.20 -15.27 19.65
CA ARG A 544 7.62 -15.19 20.00
C ARG A 544 7.85 -16.03 21.24
N LEU A 545 8.47 -17.19 21.09
CA LEU A 545 8.75 -18.16 22.15
C LEU A 545 10.17 -17.94 22.70
N TYR A 546 10.35 -17.99 24.01
CA TYR A 546 11.65 -17.77 24.66
C TYR A 546 12.16 -19.05 25.32
N PHE A 547 13.29 -19.57 24.84
CA PHE A 547 13.88 -20.81 25.33
C PHE A 547 15.25 -20.62 25.94
N LYS A 548 15.60 -21.51 26.87
CA LYS A 548 16.95 -21.66 27.41
C LYS A 548 17.38 -23.12 27.33
N ARG A 549 18.66 -23.35 26.98
CA ARG A 549 19.26 -24.69 27.06
C ARG A 549 19.60 -25.04 28.50
N LEU A 550 19.21 -26.23 28.94
CA LEU A 550 19.48 -26.74 30.28
C LEU A 550 20.67 -27.71 30.33
N SER A 551 20.88 -28.51 29.28
CA SER A 551 21.94 -29.52 29.23
C SER A 551 22.45 -29.78 27.81
N GLY A 552 23.51 -30.59 27.69
CA GLY A 552 23.99 -31.18 26.43
C GLY A 552 22.86 -31.72 25.56
N MET A 553 22.86 -31.38 24.26
CA MET A 553 21.95 -31.99 23.29
C MET A 553 22.78 -32.73 22.25
N ASP A 554 22.54 -34.03 22.10
CA ASP A 554 23.17 -34.86 21.06
C ASP A 554 22.46 -34.74 19.70
N ASN A 555 21.25 -34.17 19.70
CA ASN A 555 20.36 -34.07 18.55
C ASN A 555 19.86 -32.62 18.37
N ASN A 556 19.52 -32.29 17.12
CA ASN A 556 18.82 -31.05 16.78
C ASN A 556 17.32 -31.26 16.96
N PHE A 557 16.76 -30.65 17.99
CA PHE A 557 15.34 -30.72 18.30
C PHE A 557 14.57 -29.66 17.52
N ALA A 558 13.47 -30.07 16.90
CA ALA A 558 12.51 -29.16 16.29
C ALA A 558 11.52 -28.67 17.35
N ILE A 559 11.28 -27.36 17.35
CA ILE A 559 10.25 -26.72 18.17
C ILE A 559 8.99 -26.61 17.31
N TYR A 560 7.89 -27.17 17.79
CA TYR A 560 6.68 -27.35 17.00
C TYR A 560 5.48 -26.70 17.69
N PRO A 561 5.27 -25.38 17.48
CA PRO A 561 4.02 -24.73 17.87
C PRO A 561 2.93 -25.04 16.85
N PHE A 562 1.70 -25.26 17.30
CA PHE A 562 0.56 -25.57 16.41
C PHE A 562 -0.76 -25.18 17.05
N PHE A 563 -1.83 -25.13 16.24
CA PHE A 563 -3.20 -24.97 16.74
C PHE A 563 -3.89 -26.34 16.81
N PRO A 564 -4.22 -26.87 18.00
CA PRO A 564 -4.88 -28.15 18.11
C PRO A 564 -6.35 -28.06 17.66
N ASP A 565 -6.87 -29.16 17.13
CA ASP A 565 -8.30 -29.39 16.92
C ASP A 565 -9.03 -29.66 18.24
N ASP A 566 -10.35 -29.87 18.16
CA ASP A 566 -11.18 -30.15 19.34
C ASP A 566 -10.82 -31.50 20.02
N SER A 567 -10.10 -32.38 19.32
CA SER A 567 -9.58 -33.66 19.81
C SER A 567 -8.16 -33.54 20.38
N GLY A 568 -7.53 -32.36 20.31
CA GLY A 568 -6.17 -32.12 20.79
C GLY A 568 -5.07 -32.51 19.80
N ASN A 569 -5.39 -32.83 18.55
CA ASN A 569 -4.39 -33.14 17.53
C ASN A 569 -3.97 -31.87 16.76
N PRO A 570 -2.73 -31.76 16.28
CA PRO A 570 -2.34 -30.67 15.39
C PRO A 570 -3.25 -30.62 14.16
N ARG A 571 -3.88 -29.47 13.91
CA ARG A 571 -4.64 -29.26 12.69
C ARG A 571 -3.71 -29.28 11.46
N ALA A 572 -4.02 -30.12 10.48
CA ALA A 572 -3.22 -30.27 9.25
C ALA A 572 -3.12 -28.96 8.43
N ASP A 573 -4.12 -28.10 8.50
CA ASP A 573 -4.20 -26.78 7.84
C ASP A 573 -3.66 -25.62 8.71
N ALA A 574 -3.34 -25.88 9.99
CA ALA A 574 -2.86 -24.87 10.94
C ALA A 574 -1.51 -25.25 11.57
N GLN A 575 -0.71 -26.03 10.86
CA GLN A 575 0.72 -26.11 11.15
C GLN A 575 1.28 -24.70 10.99
N LEU A 576 1.76 -24.11 12.09
CA LEU A 576 2.53 -22.88 11.97
C LEU A 576 3.75 -23.22 11.11
N PRO A 577 3.98 -22.51 9.98
CA PRO A 577 5.08 -22.83 9.08
C PRO A 577 6.38 -22.97 9.85
N ASP A 578 7.21 -23.91 9.41
CA ASP A 578 8.51 -24.19 10.03
C ASP A 578 9.22 -22.90 10.39
N LEU A 579 9.65 -22.83 11.64
CA LEU A 579 10.46 -21.74 12.14
C LEU A 579 11.63 -21.55 11.17
N MET A 580 11.90 -20.31 10.76
CA MET A 580 13.06 -20.04 9.90
C MET A 580 14.39 -20.41 10.57
N PHE A 581 14.39 -20.35 11.90
CA PHE A 581 15.59 -20.26 12.72
C PHE A 581 16.34 -21.57 12.97
N PRO A 582 15.70 -22.74 13.15
CA PRO A 582 16.40 -24.02 13.29
C PRO A 582 17.31 -24.34 12.10
N PHE A 583 17.03 -23.81 10.90
CA PHE A 583 17.90 -23.99 9.74
C PHE A 583 19.20 -23.17 9.79
N TRP A 584 19.19 -22.05 10.52
CA TRP A 584 20.36 -21.17 10.69
C TRP A 584 21.12 -21.48 12.00
N TYR A 585 20.39 -21.65 13.11
CA TYR A 585 20.93 -21.84 14.46
C TYR A 585 20.27 -23.05 15.17
N PRO A 586 20.68 -24.28 14.81
CA PRO A 586 20.07 -25.50 15.35
C PRO A 586 20.30 -25.63 16.85
N THR A 587 19.37 -26.30 17.56
CA THR A 587 19.35 -26.33 19.04
C THR A 587 20.64 -26.88 19.64
N MET A 588 21.32 -27.83 19.00
CA MET A 588 22.59 -28.38 19.48
C MET A 588 23.69 -27.31 19.65
N ARG A 589 23.60 -26.18 18.91
CA ARG A 589 24.56 -25.08 18.99
C ARG A 589 24.27 -24.06 20.09
N TRP A 590 23.08 -24.08 20.68
CA TRP A 590 22.67 -23.10 21.69
C TRP A 590 23.56 -23.18 22.93
N GLN A 591 23.94 -22.05 23.52
CA GLN A 591 24.74 -22.01 24.74
C GLN A 591 23.84 -22.02 25.99
N ALA A 592 24.39 -22.45 27.13
CA ALA A 592 23.60 -22.67 28.35
C ALA A 592 23.13 -21.38 29.03
N ASP A 593 23.82 -20.27 28.80
CA ASP A 593 23.53 -18.94 29.36
C ASP A 593 22.68 -18.06 28.42
N GLU A 594 22.43 -18.53 27.19
CA GLU A 594 21.60 -17.83 26.20
C GLU A 594 20.10 -17.99 26.47
N ILE A 595 19.36 -16.92 26.21
CA ILE A 595 17.92 -17.00 25.99
C ILE A 595 17.69 -16.82 24.49
N ILE A 596 17.14 -17.84 23.84
CA ILE A 596 16.83 -17.83 22.41
C ILE A 596 15.36 -17.49 22.22
N ALA A 597 15.10 -16.40 21.50
CA ALA A 597 13.77 -16.01 21.03
C ALA A 597 13.54 -16.57 19.63
N VAL A 598 12.42 -17.26 19.48
CA VAL A 598 12.02 -17.94 18.25
C VAL A 598 10.65 -17.43 17.83
N GLU A 599 10.52 -16.93 16.61
CA GLU A 599 9.25 -16.39 16.08
C GLU A 599 8.58 -17.34 15.08
N THR A 600 7.26 -17.49 15.17
CA THR A 600 6.48 -18.25 14.19
C THR A 600 6.16 -17.39 12.98
N THR A 601 5.77 -18.02 11.87
CA THR A 601 5.23 -17.26 10.74
C THR A 601 3.85 -16.69 11.10
N PRO A 602 3.52 -15.45 10.69
CA PRO A 602 2.19 -14.88 10.91
C PRO A 602 1.10 -15.63 10.15
N ILE A 603 0.04 -16.05 10.85
CA ILE A 603 -1.13 -16.70 10.25
C ILE A 603 -2.45 -16.08 10.72
N ASP A 604 -3.51 -16.22 9.92
CA ASP A 604 -4.86 -15.88 10.38
C ASP A 604 -5.42 -17.03 11.23
N VAL A 605 -5.72 -16.73 12.48
CA VAL A 605 -6.19 -17.70 13.48
C VAL A 605 -7.70 -17.54 13.77
N GLY A 606 -8.39 -16.66 13.04
CA GLY A 606 -9.81 -16.38 13.26
C GLY A 606 -10.08 -15.66 14.58
N ALA A 607 -11.28 -15.85 15.16
CA ALA A 607 -11.69 -15.14 16.37
C ALA A 607 -11.06 -15.73 17.66
N ARG A 608 -10.75 -17.03 17.66
CA ARG A 608 -10.18 -17.76 18.79
C ARG A 608 -9.34 -18.92 18.31
N ALA A 609 -8.22 -19.18 18.98
CA ALA A 609 -7.41 -20.35 18.69
C ALA A 609 -6.61 -20.80 19.93
N LYS A 610 -6.58 -22.11 20.18
CA LYS A 610 -5.75 -22.72 21.23
C LYS A 610 -4.32 -22.91 20.73
N ILE A 611 -3.33 -22.84 21.61
CA ILE A 611 -1.93 -22.99 21.22
C ILE A 611 -1.36 -24.24 21.87
N GLY A 612 -0.87 -25.17 21.07
CA GLY A 612 -0.09 -26.32 21.48
C GLY A 612 1.40 -26.12 21.17
N LEU A 613 2.27 -26.68 22.01
CA LEU A 613 3.70 -26.68 21.78
C LEU A 613 4.29 -28.05 22.10
N GLY A 614 5.01 -28.61 21.13
CA GLY A 614 5.81 -29.81 21.31
C GLY A 614 7.27 -29.57 20.92
N VAL A 615 8.13 -30.49 21.38
CA VAL A 615 9.54 -30.53 20.99
C VAL A 615 9.88 -31.96 20.61
N PHE A 616 10.47 -32.17 19.44
CA PHE A 616 10.70 -33.51 18.92
C PHE A 616 12.03 -33.63 18.16
N PHE A 617 12.48 -34.87 17.98
CA PHE A 617 13.56 -35.23 17.09
C PHE A 617 13.01 -36.17 16.00
N GLY A 618 13.28 -35.87 14.74
CA GLY A 618 12.82 -36.65 13.58
C GLY A 618 12.49 -35.76 12.38
N ALA A 619 11.88 -36.36 11.34
CA ALA A 619 11.61 -35.68 10.08
C ALA A 619 10.40 -34.74 10.15
N THR A 620 9.32 -35.18 10.80
CA THR A 620 8.09 -34.40 10.99
C THR A 620 7.49 -34.71 12.36
N TRP A 621 6.54 -33.88 12.81
CA TRP A 621 5.82 -34.15 14.07
C TRP A 621 5.19 -35.54 14.08
N ASP A 622 4.59 -35.99 12.98
CA ASP A 622 3.92 -37.30 12.89
C ASP A 622 4.89 -38.47 12.69
N ASN A 623 6.09 -38.20 12.17
CA ASN A 623 7.17 -39.17 11.96
C ASN A 623 8.39 -38.80 12.80
N ALA A 624 8.15 -38.51 14.09
CA ALA A 624 9.21 -38.24 15.04
C ALA A 624 9.82 -39.56 15.52
N GLU A 625 11.14 -39.60 15.65
CA GLU A 625 11.83 -40.71 16.32
C GLU A 625 11.55 -40.70 17.82
N PHE A 626 11.51 -39.51 18.44
CA PHE A 626 11.01 -39.33 19.80
C PHE A 626 10.62 -37.87 20.10
N TYR A 627 9.78 -37.70 21.11
CA TYR A 627 9.32 -36.41 21.63
C TYR A 627 9.95 -36.14 22.99
N LEU A 628 10.31 -34.88 23.26
CA LEU A 628 10.70 -34.49 24.60
C LEU A 628 9.45 -34.26 25.45
N LYS A 629 9.41 -34.86 26.64
CA LYS A 629 8.24 -34.76 27.51
C LYS A 629 8.23 -33.42 28.25
N PRO A 630 7.13 -32.64 28.17
CA PRO A 630 6.99 -31.42 28.95
C PRO A 630 6.74 -31.74 30.42
N ASN A 631 7.35 -30.96 31.31
CA ASN A 631 7.07 -30.91 32.73
C ASN A 631 6.77 -29.46 33.13
N THR A 632 5.54 -29.22 33.57
CA THR A 632 5.00 -27.88 33.86
C THR A 632 3.72 -27.98 34.67
N SER A 633 3.24 -26.84 35.19
CA SER A 633 1.90 -26.72 35.78
C SER A 633 0.79 -26.52 34.74
N ALA A 634 1.13 -26.22 33.48
CA ALA A 634 0.15 -26.07 32.40
C ALA A 634 -0.40 -27.44 31.94
N PRO A 635 -1.61 -27.47 31.31
CA PRO A 635 -2.19 -28.71 30.81
C PRO A 635 -1.30 -29.38 29.76
N ILE A 636 -1.04 -30.67 29.93
CA ILE A 636 -0.28 -31.53 29.02
C ILE A 636 -1.26 -32.46 28.28
N SER A 637 -0.94 -32.81 27.04
CA SER A 637 -1.72 -33.76 26.23
C SER A 637 -1.81 -35.15 26.89
N ALA A 638 -2.88 -35.89 26.58
CA ALA A 638 -3.10 -37.22 27.17
C ALA A 638 -1.98 -38.23 26.84
N ASP A 639 -1.33 -38.08 25.68
CA ASP A 639 -0.18 -38.89 25.26
C ASP A 639 1.17 -38.36 25.80
N GLY A 640 1.17 -37.24 26.52
CA GLY A 640 2.35 -36.64 27.14
C GLY A 640 3.34 -36.02 26.15
N LYS A 641 2.96 -35.81 24.89
CA LYS A 641 3.87 -35.32 23.84
C LYS A 641 3.97 -33.79 23.76
N TRP A 642 2.95 -33.05 24.18
CA TRP A 642 2.90 -31.60 24.01
C TRP A 642 2.16 -30.89 25.15
N VAL A 643 2.37 -29.58 25.27
CA VAL A 643 1.79 -28.71 26.31
C VAL A 643 0.87 -27.65 25.71
N SER A 644 -0.25 -27.37 26.38
CA SER A 644 -1.11 -26.24 26.04
C SER A 644 -0.53 -24.94 26.58
N LEU A 645 -0.27 -23.98 25.68
CA LEU A 645 0.20 -22.64 26.05
C LEU A 645 -0.95 -21.69 26.42
N GLY A 646 -2.21 -22.07 26.16
CA GLY A 646 -3.40 -21.28 26.41
C GLY A 646 -4.25 -21.07 25.15
N GLU A 647 -5.19 -20.13 25.23
CA GLU A 647 -6.05 -19.72 24.11
C GLU A 647 -5.85 -18.24 23.81
N ILE A 648 -5.74 -17.89 22.53
CA ILE A 648 -5.76 -16.51 22.07
C ILE A 648 -7.15 -16.15 21.57
N VAL A 649 -7.62 -14.96 21.94
CA VAL A 649 -8.95 -14.44 21.61
C VAL A 649 -8.81 -13.06 20.99
N ARG A 650 -9.52 -12.83 19.89
CA ARG A 650 -9.58 -11.53 19.23
C ARG A 650 -10.37 -10.54 20.09
N ASN A 651 -9.72 -9.44 20.45
CA ASN A 651 -10.29 -8.29 21.14
C ASN A 651 -10.12 -7.03 20.26
N GLY A 652 -11.16 -6.71 19.48
CA GLY A 652 -11.11 -5.65 18.47
C GLY A 652 -10.11 -5.96 17.36
N LYS A 653 -9.13 -5.07 17.17
CA LYS A 653 -7.99 -5.27 16.24
C LYS A 653 -6.83 -6.03 16.90
N THR A 654 -6.91 -6.40 18.18
CA THR A 654 -5.78 -7.07 18.88
C THR A 654 -6.12 -8.49 19.26
N TYR A 655 -5.10 -9.32 19.51
CA TYR A 655 -5.28 -10.62 20.18
C TYR A 655 -4.77 -10.55 21.62
N VAL A 656 -5.53 -11.15 22.52
CA VAL A 656 -5.15 -11.30 23.93
C VAL A 656 -5.18 -12.77 24.30
N VAL A 657 -4.31 -13.16 25.24
CA VAL A 657 -4.34 -14.50 25.82
C VAL A 657 -5.48 -14.55 26.84
N ALA A 658 -6.43 -15.47 26.64
CA ALA A 658 -7.49 -15.74 27.58
C ALA A 658 -6.89 -16.24 28.90
N LYS A 659 -7.27 -15.61 30.00
CA LYS A 659 -6.86 -16.01 31.36
C LYS A 659 -7.67 -17.18 31.88
#